data_AF-A0A654IA16-F1
#
_entry.id   AF-A0A654IA16-F1
#
_cell.length_a   1.000
_cell.length_b   1.000
_cell.length_c   1.000
_cell.angle_alpha   90.00
_cell.angle_beta   90.00
_cell.angle_gamma   90.00
#
_symmetry.space_group_name_H-M   'P 1'
#
loop_
_entity.id
_entity.type
_entity.pdbx_description
1 polymer ?
#
loop_
_entity_poly.entity_id
_entity_poly.type
_entity_poly.pdbx_seq_one_letter_code
_entity_poly.pdbx_strand_id
1 'polypeptide(L)'
;MNLLKKKKNKILAFAILAGLMTSASLGSTVFYSIADNSLAKDVDSTGIVDANLVPINDVISPDSIRSNRDNNIKKLEGKDLKPTIEDDKKRIIIPDKKEEKPQPAIPEVNHSTSTPIDKPRVENKVRKTTKIKIAGTEVEAEVEGYPGFTVHAYDQSRRISNPKPYTNQIVSKILNVEVTEDLKKNVISRALGSDEGKGEGLFDNTLFNVAARELESNETLTTITQTAKMQYGWQSFIERYIKLLDSGNVEKFLTDKARAQYPEMKSKLPKDELRVWLILNLDKTKFTKMASRSEAYLKEGLTIDPRNAFINENGEIDSYGWNVPDEYNTVTSRMQRDNSERRVFGYNSYHSRTSYDIENGSYEGWNATKVDLKNDPVFKEYNIDEDAGIKITKLERQNKVEEKNGLINQGVVVEIDASNTKGYNRLESLIKEFQSKGQKITSYRIKNMGEKDSAQAFGKILAALPTELPQLELFFSDRDPNTASLINLEDKKIKELSLYTNGNSLKQAWSFNPLSFRNTEWINTIDYNVSSEYGRNAKIYTRVTFNTLAFDEKDYNNGDLQRINDGLRMAYYARNNEPIFQGGFGPGLSPDTKLGDNSYPSGLDFSRVTKIKSLKGLVFNDTQNPSNGSRKITELTLFNDKDYFEISLDELSKANMEHLSTGGSPVPPKLYFSNRSTTTKMRIKANGSSQLDQSVINNLNSYFSYNEALKSSKTIQLDDANSPLAQSLKNLGYNIETSSNNIIT
;
A
#
# COMPACT_ATOMS: atom_id res chain seq x y z
N MET A 1 45.39 18.49 -25.83
CA MET A 1 44.08 19.14 -25.52
C MET A 1 43.41 19.63 -26.81
N ASN A 2 42.40 18.95 -27.37
CA ASN A 2 41.75 19.43 -28.63
C ASN A 2 40.31 18.90 -28.91
N LEU A 3 39.63 18.27 -27.95
CA LEU A 3 38.34 17.57 -28.18
C LEU A 3 37.09 18.48 -28.24
N LEU A 4 37.18 19.75 -27.83
CA LEU A 4 36.02 20.65 -27.63
C LEU A 4 35.68 21.55 -28.83
N LYS A 5 36.42 21.45 -29.95
CA LYS A 5 36.26 22.36 -31.10
C LYS A 5 35.15 21.98 -32.12
N LYS A 6 34.63 20.75 -32.11
CA LYS A 6 33.58 20.31 -33.06
C LYS A 6 32.17 20.66 -32.54
N LYS A 7 31.31 21.26 -33.38
CA LYS A 7 29.95 21.72 -33.02
C LYS A 7 29.08 20.59 -32.43
N LYS A 8 29.17 19.37 -32.96
CA LYS A 8 28.48 18.17 -32.41
C LYS A 8 28.89 17.85 -30.96
N ASN A 9 30.16 18.01 -30.61
CA ASN A 9 30.66 17.72 -29.26
C ASN A 9 30.14 18.73 -28.23
N LYS A 10 29.93 20.00 -28.63
CA LYS A 10 29.27 21.01 -27.78
C LYS A 10 27.80 20.69 -27.55
N ILE A 11 27.07 20.20 -28.57
CA ILE A 11 25.68 19.77 -28.42
C ILE A 11 25.59 18.56 -27.49
N LEU A 12 26.48 17.57 -27.64
CA LEU A 12 26.52 16.41 -26.74
C LEU A 12 26.84 16.80 -25.29
N ALA A 13 27.79 17.71 -25.07
CA ALA A 13 28.10 18.24 -23.74
C ALA A 13 26.90 19.00 -23.12
N PHE A 14 26.17 19.79 -23.91
CA PHE A 14 24.94 20.46 -23.47
C PHE A 14 23.81 19.47 -23.16
N ALA A 15 23.66 18.40 -23.94
CA ALA A 15 22.67 17.35 -23.66
C ALA A 15 22.98 16.60 -22.35
N ILE A 16 24.26 16.32 -22.08
CA ILE A 16 24.71 15.71 -20.83
C ILE A 16 24.50 16.68 -19.64
N LEU A 17 24.83 17.97 -19.78
CA LEU A 17 24.57 18.99 -18.75
C LEU A 17 23.07 19.19 -18.48
N ALA A 18 22.23 19.20 -19.51
CA ALA A 18 20.78 19.27 -19.36
C ALA A 18 20.23 18.02 -18.66
N GLY A 19 20.66 16.83 -19.07
CA GLY A 19 20.30 15.56 -18.43
C GLY A 19 20.69 15.50 -16.95
N LEU A 20 21.89 15.99 -16.62
CA LEU A 20 22.35 16.10 -15.22
C LEU A 20 21.48 17.08 -14.41
N MET A 21 21.11 18.24 -14.96
CA MET A 21 20.20 19.17 -14.26
C MET A 21 18.77 18.62 -14.08
N THR A 22 18.26 17.77 -14.98
CA THR A 22 16.97 17.08 -14.79
C THR A 22 17.05 15.87 -13.85
N SER A 23 18.23 15.26 -13.68
CA SER A 23 18.39 14.07 -12.84
C SER A 23 18.20 14.34 -11.34
N ALA A 24 18.44 15.57 -10.89
CA ALA A 24 18.29 15.98 -9.49
C ALA A 24 16.85 15.90 -8.94
N SER A 25 15.83 15.96 -9.80
CA SER A 25 14.40 15.85 -9.44
C SER A 25 13.74 14.53 -9.86
N LEU A 26 14.50 13.62 -10.50
CA LEU A 26 14.00 12.34 -11.03
C LEU A 26 14.71 11.12 -10.41
N GLY A 27 15.75 11.31 -9.60
CA GLY A 27 16.52 10.20 -9.01
C GLY A 27 15.67 9.22 -8.20
N SER A 28 14.71 9.70 -7.40
CA SER A 28 13.83 8.85 -6.61
C SER A 28 12.86 8.03 -7.45
N THR A 29 12.15 8.64 -8.41
CA THR A 29 11.19 7.96 -9.30
C THR A 29 11.87 6.99 -10.27
N VAL A 30 13.08 7.31 -10.76
CA VAL A 30 13.82 6.42 -11.66
C VAL A 30 14.43 5.25 -10.90
N PHE A 31 14.96 5.45 -9.68
CA PHE A 31 15.53 4.33 -8.92
C PHE A 31 14.45 3.35 -8.43
N TYR A 32 13.29 3.85 -7.99
CA TYR A 32 12.13 3.00 -7.68
C TYR A 32 11.60 2.26 -8.92
N SER A 33 11.41 2.94 -10.06
CA SER A 33 10.90 2.24 -11.26
C SER A 33 11.89 1.24 -11.86
N ILE A 34 13.20 1.40 -11.68
CA ILE A 34 14.19 0.37 -12.06
C ILE A 34 14.22 -0.79 -11.06
N ALA A 35 14.03 -0.53 -9.76
CA ALA A 35 13.87 -1.58 -8.75
C ALA A 35 12.61 -2.43 -9.03
N ASP A 36 11.45 -1.80 -9.29
CA ASP A 36 10.22 -2.48 -9.71
C ASP A 36 10.44 -3.30 -10.99
N ASN A 37 11.10 -2.76 -12.02
CA ASN A 37 11.39 -3.52 -13.26
C ASN A 37 12.39 -4.69 -13.06
N SER A 38 13.12 -4.75 -11.94
CA SER A 38 13.93 -5.92 -11.58
C SER A 38 13.14 -7.01 -10.85
N LEU A 39 12.04 -6.63 -10.19
CA LEU A 39 11.09 -7.51 -9.50
C LEU A 39 9.99 -8.01 -10.45
N ALA A 40 9.57 -7.19 -11.41
CA ALA A 40 8.59 -7.50 -12.46
C ALA A 40 9.19 -8.29 -13.64
N LYS A 41 10.22 -9.12 -13.39
CA LYS A 41 10.45 -10.27 -14.25
C LYS A 41 9.42 -11.33 -13.90
N ASP A 42 8.31 -11.32 -14.63
CA ASP A 42 7.29 -12.36 -14.53
C ASP A 42 7.94 -13.74 -14.67
N VAL A 43 7.85 -14.51 -13.58
CA VAL A 43 8.01 -15.96 -13.58
C VAL A 43 6.68 -16.62 -13.18
N ASP A 44 5.57 -16.01 -13.65
CA ASP A 44 4.54 -16.83 -14.31
C ASP A 44 5.27 -17.59 -15.43
N SER A 45 5.19 -18.92 -15.44
CA SER A 45 5.96 -19.80 -16.33
C SER A 45 5.43 -19.77 -17.77
N THR A 46 5.61 -18.62 -18.43
CA THR A 46 5.30 -18.35 -19.84
C THR A 46 6.48 -18.61 -20.77
N GLY A 47 7.67 -18.89 -20.22
CA GLY A 47 8.80 -19.43 -20.96
C GLY A 47 8.59 -20.90 -21.28
N ILE A 48 8.52 -21.24 -22.57
CA ILE A 48 8.28 -22.59 -23.10
C ILE A 48 9.37 -23.56 -22.61
N VAL A 49 9.00 -24.49 -21.72
CA VAL A 49 9.76 -25.70 -21.40
C VAL A 49 8.76 -26.84 -21.16
N ASP A 50 8.87 -27.94 -21.90
CA ASP A 50 8.02 -29.12 -21.72
C ASP A 50 8.31 -29.82 -20.39
N ALA A 51 7.50 -29.55 -19.37
CA ALA A 51 7.57 -30.18 -18.06
C ALA A 51 6.16 -30.36 -17.45
N ASN A 52 5.41 -31.34 -17.94
CA ASN A 52 4.10 -31.73 -17.40
C ASN A 52 4.22 -32.34 -15.99
N LEU A 53 4.40 -31.51 -14.97
CA LEU A 53 4.41 -31.89 -13.55
C LEU A 53 3.20 -31.28 -12.83
N VAL A 54 2.04 -31.86 -13.11
CA VAL A 54 0.79 -31.57 -12.37
C VAL A 54 0.90 -32.14 -10.95
N PRO A 55 0.67 -31.35 -9.88
CA PRO A 55 0.56 -31.88 -8.52
C PRO A 55 -0.62 -32.85 -8.42
N ILE A 56 -0.34 -34.12 -8.10
CA ILE A 56 -1.36 -35.16 -8.01
C ILE A 56 -2.16 -34.97 -6.71
N ASN A 57 -3.22 -34.17 -6.78
CA ASN A 57 -4.50 -34.37 -6.08
C ASN A 57 -5.59 -33.34 -6.45
N ASP A 58 -5.25 -32.18 -7.03
CA ASP A 58 -6.24 -31.13 -7.37
C ASP A 58 -6.63 -31.13 -8.85
N VAL A 59 -7.84 -31.61 -9.16
CA VAL A 59 -8.44 -31.53 -10.51
C VAL A 59 -9.14 -30.17 -10.71
N ILE A 60 -8.35 -29.10 -10.59
CA ILE A 60 -8.71 -27.72 -10.97
C ILE A 60 -7.48 -27.11 -11.67
N SER A 61 -7.62 -26.63 -12.91
CA SER A 61 -6.45 -26.11 -13.63
C SER A 61 -5.94 -24.77 -13.06
N PRO A 62 -4.62 -24.53 -13.03
CA PRO A 62 -4.03 -23.26 -12.55
C PRO A 62 -4.42 -22.03 -13.38
N ASP A 63 -4.93 -22.24 -14.59
CA ASP A 63 -4.97 -21.22 -15.66
C ASP A 63 -6.13 -20.23 -15.56
N SER A 64 -6.91 -20.27 -14.48
CA SER A 64 -8.15 -19.49 -14.37
C SER A 64 -7.98 -18.22 -13.51
N ILE A 65 -8.32 -17.05 -14.06
CA ILE A 65 -8.57 -15.86 -13.21
C ILE A 65 -9.93 -16.09 -12.56
N ARG A 66 -9.90 -16.75 -11.39
CA ARG A 66 -11.08 -16.95 -10.56
C ARG A 66 -11.48 -15.71 -9.78
N SER A 67 -10.64 -14.67 -9.81
CA SER A 67 -10.90 -13.37 -9.18
C SER A 67 -11.33 -13.51 -7.73
N ASN A 68 -10.50 -14.22 -6.95
CA ASN A 68 -10.34 -14.03 -5.52
C ASN A 68 -11.43 -14.68 -4.65
N ARG A 69 -11.75 -15.95 -4.92
CA ARG A 69 -13.15 -16.39 -5.01
C ARG A 69 -13.70 -17.15 -3.78
N ASP A 70 -14.91 -16.80 -3.36
CA ASP A 70 -15.87 -17.68 -2.65
C ASP A 70 -17.07 -17.87 -3.58
N ASN A 71 -17.43 -19.11 -3.89
CA ASN A 71 -17.93 -19.46 -5.23
C ASN A 71 -19.46 -19.49 -5.34
N ASN A 72 -20.04 -18.53 -6.08
CA ASN A 72 -21.40 -18.67 -6.62
C ASN A 72 -21.42 -19.00 -8.13
N ILE A 73 -20.53 -19.92 -8.54
CA ILE A 73 -20.53 -20.57 -9.87
C ILE A 73 -20.60 -22.07 -9.62
N LYS A 74 -21.58 -22.75 -10.25
CA LYS A 74 -21.74 -24.21 -10.13
C LYS A 74 -20.46 -24.94 -10.56
N LYS A 75 -20.14 -26.05 -9.90
CA LYS A 75 -19.26 -27.06 -10.51
C LYS A 75 -19.89 -27.49 -11.84
N LEU A 76 -19.07 -27.62 -12.88
CA LEU A 76 -19.39 -28.52 -13.97
C LEU A 76 -19.43 -29.94 -13.40
N GLU A 77 -20.54 -30.65 -13.60
CA GLU A 77 -20.74 -32.00 -13.07
C GLU A 77 -19.83 -32.97 -13.85
N GLY A 78 -18.69 -33.31 -13.27
CA GLY A 78 -17.94 -34.51 -13.66
C GLY A 78 -18.84 -35.72 -13.42
N LYS A 79 -19.11 -36.50 -14.47
CA LYS A 79 -20.15 -37.54 -14.48
C LYS A 79 -20.13 -38.45 -13.25
N ASP A 80 -21.20 -38.39 -12.47
CA ASP A 80 -21.43 -39.27 -11.31
C ASP A 80 -21.34 -40.75 -11.69
N LEU A 81 -20.64 -41.53 -10.86
CA LEU A 81 -20.87 -42.96 -10.71
C LEU A 81 -21.45 -43.20 -9.31
N LYS A 82 -22.78 -43.21 -9.23
CA LYS A 82 -23.53 -43.47 -7.99
C LYS A 82 -23.51 -44.95 -7.61
N PRO A 83 -23.54 -45.23 -6.30
CA PRO A 83 -24.47 -46.23 -5.77
C PRO A 83 -25.74 -45.57 -5.20
N THR A 84 -26.89 -46.19 -5.43
CA THR A 84 -28.23 -45.68 -5.04
C THR A 84 -28.70 -46.33 -3.73
N ILE A 85 -29.31 -45.54 -2.84
CA ILE A 85 -30.42 -46.00 -1.97
C ILE A 85 -31.49 -44.89 -1.95
N GLU A 86 -32.75 -45.28 -2.13
CA GLU A 86 -33.93 -44.43 -1.96
C GLU A 86 -34.56 -44.67 -0.58
N ASP A 87 -35.28 -43.69 -0.03
CA ASP A 87 -36.69 -43.89 0.33
C ASP A 87 -37.45 -42.55 0.30
N ASP A 88 -38.74 -42.61 0.04
CA ASP A 88 -39.67 -41.48 -0.15
C ASP A 88 -40.66 -41.43 1.02
N LYS A 89 -41.13 -40.23 1.42
CA LYS A 89 -42.56 -39.96 1.71
C LYS A 89 -42.84 -38.49 2.08
N LYS A 90 -44.09 -38.11 1.81
CA LYS A 90 -44.60 -36.72 1.70
C LYS A 90 -45.56 -36.37 2.84
N ARG A 91 -45.71 -35.06 3.16
CA ARG A 91 -46.95 -34.30 3.51
C ARG A 91 -46.63 -33.08 4.43
N ILE A 92 -47.42 -32.00 4.56
CA ILE A 92 -48.26 -31.16 3.65
C ILE A 92 -48.88 -30.00 4.50
N ILE A 93 -48.86 -28.73 4.03
CA ILE A 93 -49.80 -27.58 4.31
C ILE A 93 -50.06 -27.18 5.82
N ILE A 94 -49.74 -25.98 6.36
CA ILE A 94 -50.17 -24.56 6.12
C ILE A 94 -51.64 -24.28 6.60
N PRO A 95 -52.09 -23.09 7.14
CA PRO A 95 -51.47 -21.77 7.45
C PRO A 95 -51.45 -21.50 9.01
N ASP A 96 -51.75 -20.37 9.70
CA ASP A 96 -52.23 -18.99 9.38
C ASP A 96 -51.98 -17.91 10.51
N LYS A 97 -52.15 -16.62 10.14
CA LYS A 97 -52.53 -15.38 10.87
C LYS A 97 -52.23 -15.09 12.36
N LYS A 98 -51.74 -13.85 12.62
CA LYS A 98 -52.63 -12.69 12.97
C LYS A 98 -51.99 -11.28 12.91
N GLU A 99 -52.85 -10.27 12.79
CA GLU A 99 -52.61 -8.80 12.87
C GLU A 99 -52.61 -8.29 14.35
N GLU A 100 -52.23 -7.05 14.77
CA GLU A 100 -51.50 -5.89 14.21
C GLU A 100 -50.94 -4.95 15.34
N LYS A 101 -50.47 -3.74 14.94
CA LYS A 101 -50.12 -2.49 15.70
C LYS A 101 -51.04 -2.15 16.92
N PRO A 102 -50.65 -1.25 17.89
CA PRO A 102 -49.81 -0.04 17.71
C PRO A 102 -48.84 0.37 18.84
N GLN A 103 -48.11 1.48 18.62
CA GLN A 103 -47.31 2.21 19.64
C GLN A 103 -48.17 3.15 20.49
N PRO A 104 -47.78 3.36 21.77
CA PRO A 104 -47.90 4.64 22.48
C PRO A 104 -46.55 5.38 22.55
N ALA A 105 -46.57 6.70 22.73
CA ALA A 105 -45.37 7.53 22.82
C ALA A 105 -44.73 7.55 24.23
N ILE A 106 -43.43 7.84 24.30
CA ILE A 106 -42.69 8.17 25.53
C ILE A 106 -42.50 9.69 25.56
N PRO A 107 -42.75 10.38 26.69
CA PRO A 107 -42.73 11.85 26.75
C PRO A 107 -41.32 12.46 26.80
N GLU A 108 -41.18 13.67 26.28
CA GLU A 108 -40.00 14.53 26.43
C GLU A 108 -39.95 15.19 27.82
N VAL A 109 -38.80 15.14 28.51
CA VAL A 109 -38.35 16.26 29.37
C VAL A 109 -36.82 16.42 29.34
N ASN A 110 -36.40 17.57 28.82
CA ASN A 110 -35.19 18.38 29.08
C ASN A 110 -34.51 18.20 30.46
N HIS A 111 -33.23 18.52 30.72
CA HIS A 111 -32.03 18.97 29.99
C HIS A 111 -30.83 18.71 30.94
N SER A 112 -29.56 18.57 30.55
CA SER A 112 -28.75 19.69 30.06
C SER A 112 -27.32 19.29 29.63
N THR A 113 -26.84 19.99 28.62
CA THR A 113 -25.43 20.28 28.25
C THR A 113 -24.29 19.51 28.93
N SER A 114 -23.69 18.59 28.17
CA SER A 114 -22.35 18.87 27.64
C SER A 114 -22.36 18.63 26.12
N THR A 115 -21.69 19.48 25.35
CA THR A 115 -21.64 19.37 23.88
C THR A 115 -20.30 18.77 23.43
N PRO A 116 -20.26 17.51 22.97
CA PRO A 116 -19.13 17.03 22.20
C PRO A 116 -19.19 17.68 20.80
N ILE A 117 -18.38 18.72 20.58
CA ILE A 117 -18.24 19.33 19.25
C ILE A 117 -17.23 18.49 18.45
N ASP A 118 -17.67 17.29 18.05
CA ASP A 118 -17.03 16.53 16.97
C ASP A 118 -17.39 17.19 15.63
N LYS A 119 -16.77 18.35 15.39
CA LYS A 119 -16.67 18.93 14.05
C LYS A 119 -15.31 18.54 13.46
N PRO A 120 -15.22 18.16 12.17
CA PRO A 120 -13.93 17.99 11.53
C PRO A 120 -13.13 19.29 11.67
N ARG A 121 -11.94 19.21 12.26
CA ARG A 121 -11.04 20.35 12.50
C ARG A 121 -10.44 20.82 11.18
N VAL A 122 -11.22 21.60 10.44
CA VAL A 122 -10.71 22.45 9.36
C VAL A 122 -9.93 23.58 10.02
N GLU A 123 -8.66 23.34 10.32
CA GLU A 123 -7.73 24.44 10.47
C GLU A 123 -7.54 25.05 9.08
N ASN A 124 -8.11 26.24 8.90
CA ASN A 124 -7.82 27.06 7.73
C ASN A 124 -6.30 27.24 7.60
N LYS A 125 -5.82 27.50 6.38
CA LYS A 125 -4.42 27.83 6.07
C LYS A 125 -4.01 29.21 6.62
N VAL A 126 -4.10 29.35 7.94
CA VAL A 126 -3.63 30.50 8.69
C VAL A 126 -2.12 30.36 8.78
N ARG A 127 -1.41 31.31 8.17
CA ARG A 127 0.00 31.51 8.44
C ARG A 127 0.14 32.25 9.76
N LYS A 128 1.06 31.80 10.61
CA LYS A 128 1.38 32.45 11.88
C LYS A 128 2.88 32.42 12.13
N THR A 129 3.39 33.45 12.77
CA THR A 129 4.72 33.38 13.41
C THR A 129 4.53 32.68 14.75
N THR A 130 5.39 31.71 15.06
CA THR A 130 5.40 31.02 16.35
C THR A 130 6.83 30.61 16.68
N LYS A 131 7.12 30.44 17.97
CA LYS A 131 8.36 29.75 18.37
C LYS A 131 8.24 28.26 18.08
N ILE A 132 9.32 27.67 17.59
CA ILE A 132 9.48 26.23 17.32
C ILE A 132 10.85 25.77 17.80
N LYS A 133 11.01 24.48 18.09
CA LYS A 133 12.29 23.91 18.53
C LYS A 133 13.00 23.20 17.38
N ILE A 134 14.19 23.67 17.02
CA ILE A 134 15.05 23.08 15.99
C ILE A 134 16.45 22.85 16.57
N ALA A 135 16.94 21.60 16.50
CA ALA A 135 18.26 21.20 17.02
C ALA A 135 18.55 21.79 18.42
N GLY A 136 17.70 21.46 19.39
CA GLY A 136 17.78 21.98 20.77
C GLY A 136 17.33 23.44 20.97
N THR A 137 17.30 24.25 19.91
CA THR A 137 17.17 25.73 19.97
C THR A 137 15.73 26.17 19.75
N GLU A 138 15.22 27.11 20.55
CA GLU A 138 13.97 27.82 20.22
C GLU A 138 14.24 28.97 19.24
N VAL A 139 13.49 29.03 18.14
CA VAL A 139 13.58 30.07 17.11
C VAL A 139 12.19 30.47 16.61
N GLU A 140 12.05 31.69 16.11
CA GLU A 140 10.80 32.13 15.48
C GLU A 140 10.70 31.58 14.05
N ALA A 141 9.50 31.12 13.68
CA ALA A 141 9.21 30.56 12.36
C ALA A 141 7.82 30.95 11.87
N GLU A 142 7.71 31.22 10.57
CA GLU A 142 6.44 31.29 9.86
C GLU A 142 5.99 29.85 9.56
N VAL A 143 4.82 29.46 10.09
CA VAL A 143 4.22 28.15 9.84
C VAL A 143 2.82 28.29 9.24
N GLU A 144 2.48 27.42 8.30
CA GLU A 144 1.14 27.24 7.73
C GLU A 144 0.44 26.08 8.46
N GLY A 145 -0.76 26.32 8.99
CA GLY A 145 -1.57 25.27 9.61
C GLY A 145 -1.90 24.13 8.63
N TYR A 146 -2.01 22.89 9.14
CA TYR A 146 -2.44 21.76 8.31
C TYR A 146 -3.90 21.96 7.91
N PRO A 147 -4.28 21.73 6.63
CA PRO A 147 -5.55 22.23 6.09
C PRO A 147 -6.80 21.45 6.52
N GLY A 148 -6.64 20.38 7.32
CA GLY A 148 -7.68 19.37 7.54
C GLY A 148 -8.08 18.61 6.27
N PHE A 149 -9.11 17.78 6.38
CA PHE A 149 -9.76 17.10 5.25
C PHE A 149 -11.23 17.52 5.16
N THR A 150 -11.70 17.83 3.94
CA THR A 150 -13.09 18.25 3.71
C THR A 150 -13.95 17.07 3.29
N VAL A 151 -14.88 16.66 4.16
CA VAL A 151 -15.88 15.63 3.85
C VAL A 151 -17.11 16.28 3.22
N HIS A 152 -17.46 15.89 2.00
CA HIS A 152 -18.66 16.43 1.32
C HIS A 152 -19.95 15.77 1.82
N ALA A 153 -21.03 16.55 1.93
CA ALA A 153 -22.35 16.05 2.29
C ALA A 153 -22.89 14.99 1.30
N TYR A 154 -22.51 15.07 0.03
CA TYR A 154 -22.77 14.04 -0.98
C TYR A 154 -22.22 12.67 -0.54
N ASP A 155 -20.96 12.62 -0.09
CA ASP A 155 -20.27 11.41 0.32
C ASP A 155 -20.84 10.82 1.63
N GLN A 156 -21.30 11.69 2.53
CA GLN A 156 -22.00 11.30 3.77
C GLN A 156 -23.37 10.69 3.46
N SER A 157 -24.19 11.35 2.63
CA SER A 157 -25.53 10.87 2.27
C SER A 157 -25.52 9.51 1.55
N ARG A 158 -24.44 9.20 0.83
CA ARG A 158 -24.20 7.92 0.14
C ARG A 158 -23.45 6.89 0.99
N ARG A 159 -23.08 7.22 2.24
CA ARG A 159 -22.29 6.38 3.16
C ARG A 159 -20.96 5.90 2.56
N ILE A 160 -20.28 6.78 1.81
CA ILE A 160 -18.93 6.53 1.24
C ILE A 160 -17.82 7.39 1.86
N SER A 161 -18.16 8.41 2.66
CA SER A 161 -17.22 9.04 3.58
C SER A 161 -16.79 8.08 4.70
N ASN A 162 -15.56 8.19 5.19
CA ASN A 162 -15.12 7.45 6.39
C ASN A 162 -15.99 7.81 7.62
N PRO A 163 -16.46 6.84 8.42
CA PRO A 163 -17.26 7.10 9.63
C PRO A 163 -16.51 7.91 10.71
N LYS A 164 -15.17 7.84 10.75
CA LYS A 164 -14.30 8.64 11.62
C LYS A 164 -13.19 9.28 10.76
N PRO A 165 -13.46 10.47 10.16
CA PRO A 165 -12.66 11.06 9.11
C PRO A 165 -11.15 10.96 9.30
N TYR A 166 -10.45 10.56 8.24
CA TYR A 166 -8.99 10.52 8.23
C TYR A 166 -8.40 11.89 7.87
N THR A 167 -7.20 12.15 8.33
CA THR A 167 -6.36 13.25 7.85
C THR A 167 -4.93 12.73 7.79
N ASN A 168 -4.27 12.84 6.65
CA ASN A 168 -2.91 12.32 6.45
C ASN A 168 -1.87 13.32 6.98
N GLN A 169 -2.10 14.63 6.80
CA GLN A 169 -1.28 15.72 7.32
C GLN A 169 -1.86 16.29 8.63
N ILE A 170 -1.14 16.13 9.74
CA ILE A 170 -1.50 16.67 11.08
C ILE A 170 -0.45 17.62 11.67
N VAL A 171 0.69 17.76 11.02
CA VAL A 171 1.74 18.70 11.42
C VAL A 171 1.59 19.98 10.60
N SER A 172 1.85 21.13 11.22
CA SER A 172 1.95 22.39 10.46
C SER A 172 3.13 22.31 9.49
N LYS A 173 3.09 23.09 8.41
CA LYS A 173 4.22 23.19 7.47
C LYS A 173 5.08 24.40 7.85
N ILE A 174 6.39 24.20 8.04
CA ILE A 174 7.34 25.31 8.16
C ILE A 174 7.47 26.00 6.79
N LEU A 175 7.40 27.33 6.77
CA LEU A 175 7.60 28.14 5.57
C LEU A 175 8.92 28.91 5.60
N ASN A 176 9.27 29.49 6.75
CA ASN A 176 10.53 30.21 6.97
C ASN A 176 10.92 30.17 8.45
N VAL A 177 12.23 30.18 8.75
CA VAL A 177 12.81 30.20 10.09
C VAL A 177 13.79 31.36 10.25
N GLU A 178 13.77 32.03 11.41
CA GLU A 178 14.83 32.96 11.81
C GLU A 178 16.10 32.19 12.18
N VAL A 179 17.08 32.17 11.27
CA VAL A 179 18.33 31.42 11.48
C VAL A 179 19.32 32.25 12.29
N THR A 180 19.27 32.07 13.60
CA THR A 180 20.22 32.64 14.57
C THR A 180 21.57 31.93 14.54
N GLU A 181 22.64 32.57 15.02
CA GLU A 181 23.96 31.96 15.10
C GLU A 181 24.01 30.80 16.12
N ASP A 182 23.21 30.84 17.19
CA ASP A 182 23.07 29.71 18.11
C ASP A 182 22.39 28.50 17.44
N LEU A 183 21.38 28.71 16.59
CA LEU A 183 20.79 27.65 15.78
C LEU A 183 21.84 27.01 14.86
N LYS A 184 22.61 27.83 14.13
CA LYS A 184 23.70 27.33 13.26
C LYS A 184 24.70 26.50 14.06
N LYS A 185 25.16 27.02 15.20
CA LYS A 185 26.11 26.36 16.11
C LYS A 185 25.59 25.02 16.63
N ASN A 186 24.32 24.92 17.01
CA ASN A 186 23.73 23.68 17.52
C ASN A 186 23.51 22.64 16.40
N VAL A 187 23.09 23.05 15.20
CA VAL A 187 23.02 22.16 14.02
C VAL A 187 24.41 21.63 13.64
N ILE A 188 25.45 22.48 13.64
CA ILE A 188 26.85 22.07 13.42
C ILE A 188 27.30 21.09 14.51
N SER A 189 27.07 21.40 15.79
CA SER A 189 27.44 20.55 16.93
C SER A 189 26.86 19.14 16.80
N ARG A 190 25.56 19.04 16.47
CA ARG A 190 24.87 17.76 16.26
C ARG A 190 25.40 17.00 15.03
N ALA A 191 25.69 17.68 13.93
CA ALA A 191 26.33 17.07 12.75
C ALA A 191 27.77 16.57 13.04
N LEU A 192 28.50 17.24 13.93
CA LEU A 192 29.82 16.80 14.42
C LEU A 192 29.76 15.67 15.45
N GLY A 193 28.58 15.31 15.96
CA GLY A 193 28.38 14.30 17.00
C GLY A 193 28.52 14.87 18.41
N SER A 194 27.47 15.52 18.90
CA SER A 194 27.22 15.72 20.34
C SER A 194 26.27 14.63 20.86
N ASP A 195 25.89 14.62 22.14
CA ASP A 195 25.04 13.57 22.73
C ASP A 195 23.67 13.40 22.01
N GLU A 196 23.10 14.49 21.48
CA GLU A 196 21.90 14.44 20.60
C GLU A 196 22.13 13.78 19.22
N GLY A 197 23.39 13.54 18.85
CA GLY A 197 23.82 12.96 17.57
C GLY A 197 23.75 11.44 17.50
N LYS A 198 23.42 10.76 18.61
CA LYS A 198 23.05 9.32 18.69
C LYS A 198 24.07 8.32 18.09
N GLY A 199 25.36 8.64 17.97
CA GLY A 199 26.31 7.76 17.29
C GLY A 199 26.27 7.83 15.76
N GLU A 200 25.78 8.94 15.19
CA GLU A 200 25.57 9.11 13.75
C GLU A 200 26.32 10.31 13.14
N GLY A 201 26.92 11.16 13.99
CA GLY A 201 27.66 12.35 13.58
C GLY A 201 28.94 12.05 12.81
N LEU A 202 29.68 13.10 12.45
CA LEU A 202 30.98 12.98 11.80
C LEU A 202 32.01 12.33 12.74
N PHE A 203 32.19 12.87 13.95
CA PHE A 203 33.21 12.42 14.91
C PHE A 203 32.66 11.50 16.01
N ASP A 204 31.48 10.94 15.79
CA ASP A 204 30.77 10.02 16.69
C ASP A 204 29.97 9.05 15.81
N ASN A 205 30.53 7.87 15.53
CA ASN A 205 29.91 6.81 14.73
C ASN A 205 30.71 5.50 14.79
N THR A 206 30.22 4.47 14.10
CA THR A 206 30.81 3.14 14.00
C THR A 206 32.31 3.11 13.68
N LEU A 207 32.85 4.01 12.83
CA LEU A 207 34.31 4.01 12.62
C LEU A 207 35.05 4.48 13.87
N PHE A 208 34.61 5.58 14.49
CA PHE A 208 35.27 6.10 15.70
C PHE A 208 35.16 5.09 16.86
N ASN A 209 34.05 4.37 16.97
CA ASN A 209 33.87 3.29 17.95
C ASN A 209 34.80 2.09 17.68
N VAL A 210 34.98 1.70 16.41
CA VAL A 210 35.98 0.67 16.04
C VAL A 210 37.40 1.18 16.32
N ALA A 211 37.76 2.35 15.81
CA ALA A 211 39.10 2.91 15.95
C ALA A 211 39.50 3.12 17.43
N ALA A 212 38.58 3.56 18.30
CA ALA A 212 38.82 3.65 19.74
C ALA A 212 39.16 2.27 20.33
N ARG A 213 38.32 1.25 20.10
CA ARG A 213 38.53 -0.13 20.58
C ARG A 213 39.85 -0.74 20.11
N GLU A 214 40.19 -0.56 18.82
CA GLU A 214 41.46 -1.06 18.28
C GLU A 214 42.66 -0.29 18.88
N LEU A 215 42.57 1.03 19.07
CA LEU A 215 43.62 1.84 19.70
C LEU A 215 43.82 1.49 21.18
N GLU A 216 42.74 1.23 21.93
CA GLU A 216 42.78 0.70 23.30
C GLU A 216 43.46 -0.68 23.35
N SER A 217 43.33 -1.47 22.27
CA SER A 217 44.00 -2.75 22.09
C SER A 217 45.46 -2.64 21.63
N ASN A 218 45.98 -1.42 21.45
CA ASN A 218 47.31 -1.09 20.89
C ASN A 218 47.54 -1.61 19.46
N GLU A 219 46.48 -1.76 18.66
CA GLU A 219 46.58 -2.26 17.29
C GLU A 219 47.20 -1.28 16.30
N THR A 220 47.72 -1.82 15.19
CA THR A 220 48.39 -1.01 14.17
C THR A 220 47.40 -0.21 13.32
N LEU A 221 47.85 0.93 12.76
CA LEU A 221 47.05 1.70 11.79
C LEU A 221 46.61 0.85 10.58
N THR A 222 47.43 -0.10 10.14
CA THR A 222 47.09 -1.07 9.11
C THR A 222 45.94 -1.98 9.56
N THR A 223 45.99 -2.53 10.78
CA THR A 223 44.90 -3.32 11.37
C THR A 223 43.61 -2.50 11.45
N ILE A 224 43.67 -1.29 12.02
CA ILE A 224 42.54 -0.35 12.13
C ILE A 224 41.92 -0.10 10.76
N THR A 225 42.75 0.16 9.74
CA THR A 225 42.30 0.40 8.36
C THR A 225 41.66 -0.84 7.72
N GLN A 226 42.12 -2.04 8.05
CA GLN A 226 41.53 -3.30 7.55
C GLN A 226 40.19 -3.61 8.26
N THR A 227 40.15 -3.56 9.59
CA THR A 227 38.93 -3.74 10.39
C THR A 227 37.84 -2.73 10.02
N ALA A 228 38.24 -1.49 9.71
CA ALA A 228 37.37 -0.44 9.18
C ALA A 228 36.82 -0.76 7.77
N LYS A 229 37.67 -1.22 6.86
CA LYS A 229 37.26 -1.63 5.49
C LYS A 229 36.31 -2.82 5.46
N MET A 230 36.33 -3.66 6.49
CA MET A 230 35.39 -4.77 6.67
C MET A 230 34.00 -4.33 7.17
N GLN A 231 33.82 -3.07 7.60
CA GLN A 231 32.51 -2.56 8.00
C GLN A 231 31.64 -2.23 6.78
N TYR A 232 30.35 -2.60 6.87
CA TYR A 232 29.35 -2.18 5.91
C TYR A 232 29.27 -0.64 5.85
N GLY A 233 29.26 -0.07 4.65
CA GLY A 233 29.24 1.39 4.45
C GLY A 233 30.59 2.12 4.47
N TRP A 234 31.73 1.41 4.52
CA TRP A 234 33.08 2.02 4.50
C TRP A 234 33.28 3.11 3.42
N GLN A 235 32.78 2.90 2.19
CA GLN A 235 32.90 3.90 1.11
C GLN A 235 32.13 5.18 1.45
N SER A 236 30.85 5.05 1.79
CA SER A 236 29.98 6.16 2.19
C SER A 236 30.50 6.90 3.42
N PHE A 237 31.18 6.20 4.35
CA PHE A 237 31.89 6.85 5.45
C PHE A 237 33.04 7.75 4.94
N ILE A 238 33.94 7.24 4.11
CA ILE A 238 35.08 8.01 3.58
C ILE A 238 34.62 9.19 2.72
N GLU A 239 33.50 9.04 2.00
CA GLU A 239 32.88 10.10 1.18
C GLU A 239 32.42 11.32 1.99
N ARG A 240 32.19 11.18 3.31
CA ARG A 240 31.91 12.30 4.22
C ARG A 240 33.12 13.21 4.45
N TYR A 241 34.33 12.73 4.14
CA TYR A 241 35.59 13.43 4.36
C TYR A 241 36.39 13.69 3.08
N ILE A 242 36.19 12.90 2.03
CA ILE A 242 37.07 12.82 0.86
C ILE A 242 37.35 14.18 0.19
N LYS A 243 36.37 15.10 0.20
CA LYS A 243 36.50 16.48 -0.29
C LYS A 243 37.57 17.25 0.47
N LEU A 244 37.54 17.21 1.80
CA LEU A 244 38.58 17.81 2.62
C LEU A 244 39.93 17.07 2.47
N LEU A 245 39.93 15.73 2.54
CA LEU A 245 41.16 14.93 2.59
C LEU A 245 42.01 14.99 1.31
N ASP A 246 41.36 14.95 0.15
CA ASP A 246 42.03 15.05 -1.15
C ASP A 246 42.24 16.54 -1.56
N SER A 247 41.84 17.52 -0.73
CA SER A 247 42.13 18.95 -0.94
C SER A 247 43.54 19.36 -0.46
N GLY A 248 44.02 20.50 -0.97
CA GLY A 248 45.21 21.17 -0.43
C GLY A 248 45.01 21.86 0.93
N ASN A 249 43.83 21.74 1.56
CA ASN A 249 43.49 22.45 2.80
C ASN A 249 43.54 21.58 4.08
N VAL A 250 43.56 20.24 3.97
CA VAL A 250 43.39 19.32 5.13
C VAL A 250 44.34 19.63 6.31
N GLU A 251 45.57 20.03 6.03
CA GLU A 251 46.60 20.36 7.01
C GLU A 251 46.21 21.50 7.97
N LYS A 252 45.34 22.42 7.52
CA LYS A 252 44.79 23.50 8.35
C LYS A 252 43.92 22.94 9.48
N PHE A 253 43.19 21.85 9.21
CA PHE A 253 42.19 21.24 10.07
C PHE A 253 42.71 20.09 10.93
N LEU A 254 44.00 19.73 10.82
CA LEU A 254 44.63 18.77 11.74
C LEU A 254 44.83 19.37 13.14
N THR A 255 44.94 18.50 14.14
CA THR A 255 45.53 18.87 15.44
C THR A 255 46.98 19.31 15.25
N ASP A 256 47.52 20.18 16.10
CA ASP A 256 48.84 20.78 15.84
C ASP A 256 49.99 19.75 15.93
N LYS A 257 49.83 18.69 16.75
CA LYS A 257 50.70 17.50 16.76
C LYS A 257 50.70 16.78 15.41
N ALA A 258 49.51 16.53 14.86
CA ALA A 258 49.38 15.84 13.58
C ALA A 258 49.83 16.72 12.40
N ARG A 259 49.62 18.04 12.45
CA ARG A 259 50.14 18.98 11.45
C ARG A 259 51.66 18.83 11.28
N ALA A 260 52.40 18.77 12.39
CA ALA A 260 53.85 18.55 12.37
C ALA A 260 54.25 17.18 11.78
N GLN A 261 53.43 16.14 11.96
CA GLN A 261 53.68 14.79 11.45
C GLN A 261 53.20 14.58 9.99
N TYR A 262 52.29 15.43 9.49
CA TYR A 262 51.63 15.21 8.18
C TYR A 262 52.60 15.07 6.99
N PRO A 263 53.67 15.87 6.84
CA PRO A 263 54.62 15.70 5.72
C PRO A 263 55.29 14.33 5.71
N GLU A 264 55.66 13.82 6.90
CA GLU A 264 56.24 12.48 7.06
C GLU A 264 55.22 11.39 6.75
N MET A 265 54.04 11.44 7.38
CA MET A 265 52.99 10.43 7.22
C MET A 265 52.49 10.35 5.77
N LYS A 266 52.36 11.51 5.10
CA LYS A 266 52.02 11.61 3.68
C LYS A 266 53.04 10.96 2.75
N SER A 267 54.30 10.86 3.16
CA SER A 267 55.36 10.18 2.40
C SER A 267 55.47 8.67 2.68
N LYS A 268 55.03 8.23 3.87
CA LYS A 268 55.20 6.85 4.36
C LYS A 268 53.95 5.97 4.19
N LEU A 269 52.75 6.54 4.33
CA LEU A 269 51.50 5.78 4.41
C LEU A 269 50.86 5.55 3.03
N PRO A 270 50.35 4.34 2.73
CA PRO A 270 49.42 4.08 1.64
C PRO A 270 48.19 4.99 1.69
N LYS A 271 47.57 5.28 0.53
CA LYS A 271 46.48 6.27 0.39
C LYS A 271 45.33 6.10 1.38
N ASP A 272 44.91 4.86 1.68
CA ASP A 272 43.79 4.62 2.59
C ASP A 272 44.19 4.70 4.07
N GLU A 273 45.39 4.23 4.44
CA GLU A 273 45.92 4.38 5.80
C GLU A 273 46.17 5.86 6.12
N LEU A 274 46.68 6.62 5.16
CA LEU A 274 46.81 8.08 5.26
C LEU A 274 45.44 8.75 5.47
N ARG A 275 44.37 8.27 4.81
CA ARG A 275 43.01 8.81 5.00
C ARG A 275 42.44 8.48 6.37
N VAL A 276 42.59 7.24 6.86
CA VAL A 276 42.20 6.87 8.24
C VAL A 276 42.98 7.73 9.24
N TRP A 277 44.30 7.80 9.09
CA TRP A 277 45.17 8.61 9.95
C TRP A 277 44.76 10.08 9.96
N LEU A 278 44.49 10.67 8.79
CA LEU A 278 44.00 12.05 8.70
C LEU A 278 42.68 12.23 9.45
N ILE A 279 41.68 11.38 9.21
CA ILE A 279 40.35 11.47 9.87
C ILE A 279 40.47 11.40 11.39
N LEU A 280 41.26 10.46 11.92
CA LEU A 280 41.51 10.30 13.36
C LEU A 280 42.34 11.44 13.97
N ASN A 281 42.94 12.30 13.15
CA ASN A 281 43.76 13.44 13.58
C ASN A 281 43.18 14.81 13.16
N LEU A 282 41.98 14.86 12.56
CA LEU A 282 41.23 16.08 12.35
C LEU A 282 40.78 16.67 13.69
N ASP A 283 40.95 17.98 13.83
CA ASP A 283 40.57 18.72 15.02
C ASP A 283 39.10 19.16 14.92
N LYS A 284 38.23 18.46 15.65
CA LYS A 284 36.78 18.73 15.73
C LYS A 284 36.46 20.20 16.05
N THR A 285 37.32 20.90 16.79
CA THR A 285 37.08 22.32 17.16
C THR A 285 37.24 23.30 16.00
N LYS A 286 37.90 22.89 14.91
CA LYS A 286 38.16 23.75 13.74
C LYS A 286 37.00 23.82 12.73
N PHE A 287 35.96 23.00 12.90
CA PHE A 287 34.79 22.93 12.01
C PHE A 287 33.61 23.77 12.51
N THR A 288 33.77 25.09 12.53
CA THR A 288 32.81 26.04 13.12
C THR A 288 31.81 26.65 12.14
N LYS A 289 31.82 26.24 10.86
CA LYS A 289 31.02 26.85 9.78
C LYS A 289 30.08 25.87 9.11
N MET A 290 28.90 26.38 8.75
CA MET A 290 27.94 25.71 7.88
C MET A 290 28.12 26.21 6.44
N ALA A 291 28.01 25.31 5.46
CA ALA A 291 28.00 25.71 4.05
C ALA A 291 26.72 26.45 3.68
N SER A 292 26.80 27.41 2.76
CA SER A 292 25.68 28.27 2.35
C SER A 292 24.44 27.50 1.85
N ARG A 293 24.63 26.31 1.27
CA ARG A 293 23.54 25.40 0.87
C ARG A 293 22.75 24.88 2.08
N SER A 294 23.43 24.44 3.12
CA SER A 294 22.78 24.03 4.37
C SER A 294 22.18 25.22 5.13
N GLU A 295 22.77 26.42 5.07
CA GLU A 295 22.14 27.62 5.65
C GLU A 295 20.84 28.01 4.91
N ALA A 296 20.76 27.79 3.59
CA ALA A 296 19.52 28.00 2.83
C ALA A 296 18.43 27.01 3.26
N TYR A 297 18.74 25.72 3.34
CA TYR A 297 17.79 24.71 3.85
C TYR A 297 17.38 24.96 5.30
N LEU A 298 18.27 25.46 6.15
CA LEU A 298 17.95 25.79 7.54
C LEU A 298 16.93 26.94 7.64
N LYS A 299 16.89 27.86 6.66
CA LYS A 299 15.84 28.91 6.56
C LYS A 299 14.48 28.33 6.18
N GLU A 300 14.45 27.21 5.46
CA GLU A 300 13.24 26.41 5.20
C GLU A 300 12.87 25.49 6.39
N GLY A 301 13.64 25.53 7.49
CA GLY A 301 13.47 24.68 8.68
C GLY A 301 14.10 23.29 8.58
N LEU A 302 14.85 23.01 7.51
CA LEU A 302 15.48 21.71 7.24
C LEU A 302 16.90 21.66 7.85
N THR A 303 17.10 20.75 8.79
CA THR A 303 18.37 20.56 9.51
C THR A 303 19.32 19.60 8.81
N ILE A 304 20.63 19.77 8.99
CA ILE A 304 21.62 18.79 8.52
C ILE A 304 21.34 17.43 9.16
N ASP A 305 21.08 16.42 8.35
CA ASP A 305 21.04 15.03 8.79
C ASP A 305 22.45 14.57 9.19
N PRO A 306 22.73 14.19 10.46
CA PRO A 306 24.05 13.77 10.88
C PRO A 306 24.61 12.64 10.02
N ARG A 307 23.79 11.64 9.67
CA ARG A 307 24.20 10.47 8.86
C ARG A 307 24.77 10.87 7.50
N ASN A 308 24.13 11.85 6.85
CA ASN A 308 24.48 12.36 5.52
C ASN A 308 25.41 13.59 5.54
N ALA A 309 25.79 14.09 6.72
CA ALA A 309 26.70 15.21 6.87
C ALA A 309 28.10 14.90 6.32
N PHE A 310 28.72 15.88 5.65
CA PHE A 310 30.08 15.83 5.13
C PHE A 310 30.83 17.14 5.36
N ILE A 311 32.17 17.09 5.27
CA ILE A 311 33.06 18.25 5.36
C ILE A 311 33.56 18.60 3.96
N ASN A 312 33.37 19.86 3.54
CA ASN A 312 33.82 20.32 2.22
C ASN A 312 35.31 20.71 2.18
N GLU A 313 35.78 21.12 1.00
CA GLU A 313 37.15 21.52 0.70
C GLU A 313 37.64 22.73 1.53
N ASN A 314 36.73 23.50 2.12
CA ASN A 314 36.98 24.68 2.95
C ASN A 314 36.86 24.39 4.46
N GLY A 315 36.51 23.17 4.88
CA GLY A 315 36.21 22.85 6.27
C GLY A 315 34.83 23.30 6.75
N GLU A 316 33.88 23.52 5.84
CA GLU A 316 32.49 23.87 6.15
C GLU A 316 31.65 22.59 6.16
N ILE A 317 30.70 22.51 7.10
CA ILE A 317 29.79 21.38 7.26
C ILE A 317 28.57 21.56 6.34
N ASP A 318 28.28 20.53 5.55
CA ASP A 318 27.15 20.46 4.62
C ASP A 318 26.57 19.04 4.62
N SER A 319 25.52 18.76 3.84
CA SER A 319 24.90 17.43 3.82
C SER A 319 24.53 16.92 2.43
N TYR A 320 24.37 15.60 2.31
CA TYR A 320 23.67 14.98 1.18
C TYR A 320 22.14 14.84 1.42
N GLY A 321 21.65 15.07 2.65
CA GLY A 321 20.23 15.08 3.00
C GLY A 321 19.92 15.96 4.22
N TRP A 322 18.69 16.45 4.32
CA TRP A 322 18.25 17.30 5.43
C TRP A 322 16.95 16.79 6.03
N ASN A 323 16.87 16.83 7.36
CA ASN A 323 15.73 16.36 8.14
C ASN A 323 14.85 17.53 8.57
N VAL A 324 13.54 17.38 8.41
CA VAL A 324 12.55 18.17 9.15
C VAL A 324 12.66 17.86 10.66
N PRO A 325 12.35 18.81 11.56
CA PRO A 325 12.26 18.52 12.99
C PRO A 325 11.18 17.46 13.27
N ASP A 326 11.36 16.64 14.31
CA ASP A 326 10.50 15.48 14.58
C ASP A 326 9.01 15.85 14.77
N GLU A 327 8.71 17.00 15.39
CA GLU A 327 7.36 17.57 15.56
C GLU A 327 6.69 17.99 14.23
N TYR A 328 7.48 18.13 13.16
CA TYR A 328 7.08 18.57 11.82
C TYR A 328 7.26 17.44 10.78
N ASN A 329 7.58 16.22 11.23
CA ASN A 329 7.71 15.05 10.39
C ASN A 329 6.35 14.40 10.13
N THR A 330 5.70 14.86 9.06
CA THR A 330 4.38 14.38 8.60
C THR A 330 4.24 12.86 8.57
N VAL A 331 5.31 12.10 8.29
CA VAL A 331 5.24 10.63 8.21
C VAL A 331 5.25 9.99 9.60
N THR A 332 6.24 10.32 10.44
CA THR A 332 6.37 9.70 11.78
C THR A 332 5.26 10.16 12.72
N SER A 333 4.89 11.45 12.72
CA SER A 333 3.78 11.94 13.55
C SER A 333 2.45 11.26 13.17
N ARG A 334 2.18 11.07 11.87
CA ARG A 334 0.98 10.36 11.38
C ARG A 334 0.99 8.89 11.79
N MET A 335 2.12 8.19 11.66
CA MET A 335 2.26 6.80 12.09
C MET A 335 2.09 6.65 13.61
N GLN A 336 2.67 7.57 14.40
CA GLN A 336 2.51 7.59 15.85
C GLN A 336 1.06 7.80 16.26
N ARG A 337 0.36 8.78 15.66
CA ARG A 337 -1.08 9.00 15.88
C ARG A 337 -1.91 7.77 15.48
N ASP A 338 -1.66 7.17 14.33
CA ASP A 338 -2.43 6.00 13.90
C ASP A 338 -2.20 4.79 14.81
N ASN A 339 -0.97 4.58 15.29
CA ASN A 339 -0.65 3.61 16.33
C ASN A 339 -1.31 3.93 17.68
N SER A 340 -1.42 5.20 18.09
CA SER A 340 -1.94 5.56 19.41
C SER A 340 -3.47 5.66 19.45
N GLU A 341 -4.11 6.21 18.41
CA GLU A 341 -5.54 6.55 18.40
C GLU A 341 -6.40 5.58 17.58
N ARG A 342 -5.93 5.14 16.41
CA ARG A 342 -6.72 4.33 15.46
C ARG A 342 -6.61 2.84 15.74
N ARG A 343 -5.40 2.35 16.00
CA ARG A 343 -5.17 0.96 16.46
C ARG A 343 -6.00 0.62 17.70
N VAL A 344 -6.41 -0.63 17.84
CA VAL A 344 -7.17 -1.15 18.99
C VAL A 344 -6.23 -1.45 20.15
N PHE A 345 -5.24 -2.30 19.91
CA PHE A 345 -4.10 -2.52 20.82
C PHE A 345 -3.04 -1.42 20.61
N GLY A 346 -3.48 -0.17 20.68
CA GLY A 346 -2.68 1.00 20.32
C GLY A 346 -1.56 1.32 21.30
N TYR A 347 -0.53 2.03 20.83
CA TYR A 347 0.71 2.36 21.55
C TYR A 347 1.32 3.68 21.02
N ASN A 348 2.13 4.38 21.81
CA ASN A 348 2.57 5.75 21.51
C ASN A 348 3.97 5.81 20.87
N SER A 349 4.10 5.21 19.69
CA SER A 349 5.37 5.10 18.95
C SER A 349 5.09 5.11 17.45
N TYR A 350 5.99 5.71 16.66
CA TYR A 350 5.86 5.71 15.20
C TYR A 350 6.30 4.38 14.56
N HIS A 351 6.84 3.43 15.33
CA HIS A 351 7.32 2.16 14.81
C HIS A 351 6.17 1.23 14.41
N SER A 352 6.34 0.58 13.25
CA SER A 352 5.47 -0.46 12.71
C SER A 352 5.68 -1.79 13.45
N ARG A 353 4.64 -2.63 13.58
CA ARG A 353 4.82 -4.03 13.96
C ARG A 353 5.66 -4.75 12.90
N THR A 354 6.66 -5.52 13.31
CA THR A 354 7.51 -6.32 12.40
C THR A 354 6.74 -7.52 11.87
N SER A 355 7.29 -8.24 10.87
CA SER A 355 6.75 -9.53 10.42
C SER A 355 6.53 -10.52 11.59
N TYR A 356 7.39 -10.49 12.62
CA TYR A 356 7.27 -11.37 13.79
C TYR A 356 6.09 -10.93 14.70
N ASP A 357 5.89 -9.63 14.89
CA ASP A 357 4.79 -9.10 15.70
C ASP A 357 3.43 -9.26 15.01
N ILE A 358 3.41 -9.15 13.68
CA ILE A 358 2.25 -9.45 12.83
C ILE A 358 1.89 -10.94 12.94
N GLU A 359 2.87 -11.84 12.82
CA GLU A 359 2.65 -13.29 12.95
C GLU A 359 2.04 -13.66 14.31
N ASN A 360 2.65 -13.19 15.41
CA ASN A 360 2.34 -13.64 16.77
C ASN A 360 1.21 -12.85 17.45
N GLY A 361 0.81 -11.70 16.89
CA GLY A 361 -0.19 -10.83 17.52
C GLY A 361 0.39 -9.95 18.63
N SER A 362 1.69 -9.65 18.56
CA SER A 362 2.40 -8.80 19.51
C SER A 362 2.14 -7.31 19.25
N TYR A 363 2.13 -6.52 20.32
CA TYR A 363 1.94 -5.06 20.29
C TYR A 363 2.86 -4.41 21.33
N GLU A 364 3.43 -3.24 21.01
CA GLU A 364 4.33 -2.50 21.89
C GLU A 364 3.60 -2.11 23.20
N GLY A 365 4.17 -2.44 24.36
CA GLY A 365 3.55 -2.14 25.67
C GLY A 365 2.38 -3.03 26.09
N TRP A 366 2.17 -4.18 25.44
CA TRP A 366 1.13 -5.16 25.78
C TRP A 366 1.70 -6.52 26.19
N ASN A 367 1.22 -7.06 27.30
CA ASN A 367 1.48 -8.43 27.75
C ASN A 367 0.45 -9.38 27.13
N ALA A 368 0.88 -10.60 26.78
CA ALA A 368 0.04 -11.63 26.18
C ALA A 368 -0.02 -12.91 27.01
N THR A 369 -1.23 -13.31 27.42
CA THR A 369 -1.46 -14.55 28.19
C THR A 369 -2.35 -15.48 27.39
N LYS A 370 -1.81 -16.63 26.98
CA LYS A 370 -2.59 -17.71 26.34
C LYS A 370 -3.60 -18.26 27.35
N VAL A 371 -4.85 -18.43 26.92
CA VAL A 371 -5.91 -19.08 27.69
C VAL A 371 -5.78 -20.60 27.64
N ASP A 372 -5.89 -21.25 28.79
CA ASP A 372 -6.10 -22.70 28.88
C ASP A 372 -7.59 -23.00 28.61
N LEU A 373 -7.88 -23.57 27.44
CA LEU A 373 -9.25 -23.81 26.97
C LEU A 373 -9.96 -24.93 27.74
N LYS A 374 -9.26 -25.77 28.51
CA LYS A 374 -9.87 -26.80 29.36
C LYS A 374 -10.29 -26.24 30.72
N ASN A 375 -9.45 -25.39 31.29
CA ASN A 375 -9.58 -24.97 32.69
C ASN A 375 -10.10 -23.53 32.90
N ASP A 376 -9.99 -22.65 31.90
CA ASP A 376 -10.46 -21.27 32.03
C ASP A 376 -11.98 -21.20 32.30
N PRO A 377 -12.42 -20.48 33.35
CA PRO A 377 -13.81 -20.51 33.79
C PRO A 377 -14.79 -19.91 32.77
N VAL A 378 -14.31 -19.08 31.83
CA VAL A 378 -15.10 -18.47 30.76
C VAL A 378 -15.04 -19.34 29.49
N PHE A 379 -13.85 -19.78 29.07
CA PHE A 379 -13.70 -20.37 27.74
C PHE A 379 -13.93 -21.89 27.64
N LYS A 380 -13.94 -22.63 28.76
CA LYS A 380 -14.22 -24.07 28.75
C LYS A 380 -15.59 -24.46 28.20
N GLU A 381 -16.61 -23.60 28.39
CA GLU A 381 -18.00 -23.89 27.99
C GLU A 381 -18.28 -23.79 26.48
N TYR A 382 -17.26 -23.50 25.67
CA TYR A 382 -17.33 -23.48 24.20
C TYR A 382 -16.83 -24.79 23.55
N ASN A 383 -16.28 -25.71 24.37
CA ASN A 383 -15.77 -27.03 23.95
C ASN A 383 -14.87 -26.93 22.70
N ILE A 384 -13.80 -26.13 22.79
CA ILE A 384 -12.85 -25.90 21.70
C ILE A 384 -11.73 -26.95 21.81
N ASP A 385 -11.65 -27.87 20.84
CA ASP A 385 -10.59 -28.87 20.79
C ASP A 385 -9.19 -28.23 20.70
N GLU A 386 -8.22 -28.77 21.44
CA GLU A 386 -6.82 -28.29 21.40
C GLU A 386 -6.17 -28.43 20.02
N ASP A 387 -6.61 -29.43 19.23
CA ASP A 387 -6.12 -29.66 17.87
C ASP A 387 -6.97 -28.99 16.78
N ALA A 388 -7.97 -28.16 17.15
CA ALA A 388 -8.74 -27.37 16.19
C ALA A 388 -7.94 -26.25 15.52
N GLY A 389 -6.73 -25.93 15.99
CA GLY A 389 -5.97 -24.79 15.48
C GLY A 389 -6.55 -23.42 15.88
N ILE A 390 -7.40 -23.41 16.91
CA ILE A 390 -7.98 -22.21 17.53
C ILE A 390 -7.18 -21.89 18.80
N LYS A 391 -6.82 -20.62 19.00
CA LYS A 391 -6.15 -20.12 20.21
C LYS A 391 -6.92 -18.91 20.73
N ILE A 392 -7.00 -18.78 22.05
CA ILE A 392 -7.51 -17.58 22.70
C ILE A 392 -6.39 -16.97 23.56
N THR A 393 -6.17 -15.67 23.39
CA THR A 393 -5.15 -14.90 24.12
C THR A 393 -5.81 -13.70 24.77
N LYS A 394 -5.54 -13.49 26.06
CA LYS A 394 -5.86 -12.26 26.79
C LYS A 394 -4.68 -11.31 26.63
N LEU A 395 -4.91 -10.12 26.08
CA LEU A 395 -3.93 -9.05 26.00
C LEU A 395 -4.20 -8.04 27.11
N GLU A 396 -3.15 -7.60 27.82
CA GLU A 396 -3.22 -6.60 28.88
C GLU A 396 -2.15 -5.51 28.67
N ARG A 397 -2.56 -4.24 28.71
CA ARG A 397 -1.68 -3.09 28.58
C ARG A 397 -0.83 -2.93 29.84
N GLN A 398 0.49 -2.85 29.68
CA GLN A 398 1.46 -2.70 30.76
C GLN A 398 1.26 -1.38 31.53
N ASN A 399 1.24 -0.26 30.80
CA ASN A 399 1.01 1.08 31.35
C ASN A 399 -0.43 1.50 31.10
N LYS A 400 -1.28 1.47 32.13
CA LYS A 400 -2.73 1.74 31.98
C LYS A 400 -3.02 3.16 31.48
N VAL A 401 -4.04 3.31 30.65
CA VAL A 401 -4.54 4.58 30.09
C VAL A 401 -6.02 4.77 30.41
N GLU A 402 -6.50 6.01 30.30
CA GLU A 402 -7.93 6.32 30.34
C GLU A 402 -8.66 5.73 29.12
N GLU A 403 -9.72 4.95 29.33
CA GLU A 403 -10.47 4.25 28.26
C GLU A 403 -11.44 5.19 27.52
N LYS A 404 -10.88 6.20 26.85
CA LYS A 404 -11.60 7.16 25.99
C LYS A 404 -11.25 6.98 24.52
N ASN A 405 -12.10 7.50 23.62
CA ASN A 405 -11.89 7.55 22.17
C ASN A 405 -11.63 6.18 21.48
N GLY A 406 -12.00 5.07 22.13
CA GLY A 406 -11.71 3.71 21.68
C GLY A 406 -10.33 3.18 22.07
N LEU A 407 -9.70 3.75 23.11
CA LEU A 407 -8.58 3.16 23.84
C LEU A 407 -9.07 2.09 24.82
N ILE A 408 -8.26 1.04 24.99
CA ILE A 408 -8.51 -0.08 25.92
C ILE A 408 -7.24 -0.44 26.69
N ASN A 409 -7.40 -1.06 27.86
CA ASN A 409 -6.35 -1.63 28.69
C ASN A 409 -6.30 -3.17 28.71
N GLN A 410 -7.35 -3.82 28.20
CA GLN A 410 -7.46 -5.28 28.14
C GLN A 410 -8.29 -5.69 26.91
N GLY A 411 -8.03 -6.88 26.37
CA GLY A 411 -8.84 -7.43 25.28
C GLY A 411 -8.67 -8.93 25.08
N VAL A 412 -9.65 -9.55 24.43
CA VAL A 412 -9.63 -10.97 24.06
C VAL A 412 -9.38 -11.11 22.57
N VAL A 413 -8.36 -11.87 22.21
CA VAL A 413 -7.98 -12.20 20.84
C VAL A 413 -8.31 -13.66 20.58
N VAL A 414 -9.04 -13.96 19.50
CA VAL A 414 -9.26 -15.32 18.99
C VAL A 414 -8.47 -15.46 17.69
N GLU A 415 -7.43 -16.28 17.69
CA GLU A 415 -6.67 -16.67 16.50
C GLU A 415 -7.17 -18.03 16.00
N ILE A 416 -7.37 -18.16 14.68
CA ILE A 416 -7.73 -19.43 14.03
C ILE A 416 -6.83 -19.64 12.83
N ASP A 417 -6.23 -20.82 12.73
CA ASP A 417 -5.59 -21.28 11.49
C ASP A 417 -6.64 -21.90 10.55
N ALA A 418 -7.01 -21.19 9.48
CA ALA A 418 -8.01 -21.66 8.53
C ALA A 418 -7.53 -22.84 7.66
N SER A 419 -6.24 -23.18 7.66
CA SER A 419 -5.75 -24.43 7.05
C SER A 419 -6.13 -25.66 7.90
N ASN A 420 -6.46 -25.48 9.18
CA ASN A 420 -6.98 -26.54 10.03
C ASN A 420 -8.49 -26.75 9.76
N THR A 421 -8.83 -27.89 9.16
CA THR A 421 -10.21 -28.22 8.79
C THR A 421 -11.16 -28.32 9.98
N LYS A 422 -10.70 -28.72 11.18
CA LYS A 422 -11.54 -28.71 12.40
C LYS A 422 -11.90 -27.27 12.78
N GLY A 423 -10.90 -26.41 12.92
CA GLY A 423 -11.09 -25.00 13.28
C GLY A 423 -11.93 -24.24 12.26
N TYR A 424 -11.60 -24.38 10.97
CA TYR A 424 -12.35 -23.77 9.87
C TYR A 424 -13.83 -24.18 9.87
N ASN A 425 -14.15 -25.49 10.00
CA ASN A 425 -15.53 -25.96 10.06
C ASN A 425 -16.27 -25.49 11.32
N ARG A 426 -15.58 -25.36 12.46
CA ARG A 426 -16.15 -24.90 13.73
C ARG A 426 -16.39 -23.38 13.75
N LEU A 427 -15.59 -22.60 13.01
CA LEU A 427 -15.46 -21.15 13.16
C LEU A 427 -16.79 -20.37 13.08
N GLU A 428 -17.62 -20.62 12.05
CA GLU A 428 -18.90 -19.91 11.89
C GLU A 428 -19.84 -20.14 13.10
N SER A 429 -19.89 -21.38 13.61
CA SER A 429 -20.70 -21.73 14.78
C SER A 429 -20.15 -21.16 16.08
N LEU A 430 -18.82 -21.16 16.26
CA LEU A 430 -18.18 -20.61 17.46
C LEU A 430 -18.33 -19.08 17.55
N ILE A 431 -18.22 -18.38 16.42
CA ILE A 431 -18.50 -16.92 16.32
C ILE A 431 -19.95 -16.62 16.74
N LYS A 432 -20.91 -17.48 16.36
CA LYS A 432 -22.33 -17.34 16.74
C LYS A 432 -22.56 -17.66 18.22
N GLU A 433 -21.85 -18.63 18.78
CA GLU A 433 -21.92 -18.98 20.21
C GLU A 433 -21.33 -17.91 21.12
N PHE A 434 -20.20 -17.27 20.75
CA PHE A 434 -19.68 -16.12 21.49
C PHE A 434 -20.72 -15.00 21.54
N GLN A 435 -21.41 -14.72 20.42
CA GLN A 435 -22.47 -13.71 20.36
C GLN A 435 -23.71 -14.09 21.17
N SER A 436 -24.21 -15.32 21.07
CA SER A 436 -25.43 -15.74 21.78
C SER A 436 -25.25 -15.83 23.29
N LYS A 437 -24.02 -16.09 23.77
CA LYS A 437 -23.65 -16.04 25.19
C LYS A 437 -23.15 -14.66 25.66
N GLY A 438 -23.11 -13.66 24.78
CA GLY A 438 -22.66 -12.30 25.11
C GLY A 438 -21.15 -12.13 25.35
N GLN A 439 -20.34 -13.13 25.01
CA GLN A 439 -18.88 -13.09 25.16
C GLN A 439 -18.27 -12.09 24.16
N LYS A 440 -17.78 -10.97 24.71
CA LYS A 440 -17.09 -9.94 23.92
C LYS A 440 -15.72 -10.44 23.47
N ILE A 441 -15.50 -10.48 22.16
CA ILE A 441 -14.19 -10.72 21.54
C ILE A 441 -13.70 -9.37 20.99
N THR A 442 -12.45 -9.01 21.30
CA THR A 442 -11.84 -7.74 20.88
C THR A 442 -11.22 -7.84 19.49
N SER A 443 -10.64 -9.00 19.16
CA SER A 443 -9.98 -9.25 17.87
C SER A 443 -10.23 -10.66 17.39
N TYR A 444 -10.56 -10.79 16.10
CA TYR A 444 -10.50 -12.06 15.37
C TYR A 444 -9.30 -12.03 14.41
N ARG A 445 -8.43 -13.03 14.50
CA ARG A 445 -7.23 -13.18 13.66
C ARG A 445 -7.35 -14.47 12.84
N ILE A 446 -7.80 -14.37 11.59
CA ILE A 446 -8.08 -15.52 10.72
C ILE A 446 -6.85 -15.75 9.82
N LYS A 447 -6.00 -16.71 10.20
CA LYS A 447 -4.73 -17.01 9.52
C LYS A 447 -4.91 -18.00 8.38
N ASN A 448 -4.03 -17.96 7.39
CA ASN A 448 -3.91 -18.95 6.31
C ASN A 448 -5.18 -19.14 5.46
N MET A 449 -5.93 -18.07 5.19
CA MET A 449 -7.13 -18.10 4.36
C MET A 449 -6.79 -18.50 2.92
N GLY A 450 -7.34 -19.63 2.45
CA GLY A 450 -7.07 -20.17 1.11
C GLY A 450 -5.76 -20.95 0.97
N GLU A 451 -5.01 -21.16 2.05
CA GLU A 451 -3.71 -21.87 2.01
C GLU A 451 -3.85 -23.38 1.77
N LYS A 452 -4.95 -23.98 2.27
CA LYS A 452 -5.21 -25.43 2.13
C LYS A 452 -6.07 -25.76 0.90
N ASP A 453 -7.06 -24.94 0.61
CA ASP A 453 -7.93 -25.05 -0.55
C ASP A 453 -8.36 -23.65 -0.98
N SER A 454 -8.09 -23.31 -2.24
CA SER A 454 -8.49 -22.02 -2.85
C SER A 454 -10.00 -21.78 -2.78
N ALA A 455 -10.81 -22.84 -2.80
CA ALA A 455 -12.27 -22.78 -2.76
C ALA A 455 -12.86 -22.71 -1.33
N GLN A 456 -12.06 -22.47 -0.29
CA GLN A 456 -12.57 -22.22 1.06
C GLN A 456 -13.52 -21.01 1.10
N ALA A 457 -14.65 -21.18 1.78
CA ALA A 457 -15.80 -20.28 1.74
C ALA A 457 -15.85 -19.34 2.97
N PHE A 458 -15.12 -18.23 2.91
CA PHE A 458 -15.03 -17.28 4.02
C PHE A 458 -16.20 -16.29 4.11
N GLY A 459 -17.04 -16.16 3.08
CA GLY A 459 -18.13 -15.19 3.07
C GLY A 459 -19.13 -15.36 4.21
N LYS A 460 -19.51 -16.61 4.53
CA LYS A 460 -20.38 -16.92 5.67
C LYS A 460 -19.71 -16.62 7.02
N ILE A 461 -18.42 -16.90 7.14
CA ILE A 461 -17.63 -16.65 8.36
C ILE A 461 -17.56 -15.14 8.62
N LEU A 462 -17.23 -14.33 7.60
CA LEU A 462 -17.17 -12.87 7.72
C LEU A 462 -18.56 -12.25 7.92
N ALA A 463 -19.61 -12.79 7.29
CA ALA A 463 -20.99 -12.40 7.55
C ALA A 463 -21.46 -12.72 8.98
N ALA A 464 -20.96 -13.81 9.58
CA ALA A 464 -21.30 -14.22 10.94
C ALA A 464 -20.62 -13.38 12.04
N LEU A 465 -19.54 -12.65 11.74
CA LEU A 465 -18.86 -11.78 12.71
C LEU A 465 -19.82 -10.75 13.36
N PRO A 466 -19.56 -10.31 14.61
CA PRO A 466 -20.28 -9.21 15.24
C PRO A 466 -20.44 -7.97 14.34
N THR A 467 -21.58 -7.29 14.44
CA THR A 467 -21.86 -6.05 13.69
C THR A 467 -20.90 -4.91 14.04
N GLU A 468 -20.37 -4.92 15.26
CA GLU A 468 -19.35 -3.96 15.72
C GLU A 468 -18.11 -4.74 16.16
N LEU A 469 -16.97 -4.46 15.51
CA LEU A 469 -15.70 -5.10 15.71
C LEU A 469 -14.65 -4.04 16.09
N PRO A 470 -13.95 -4.19 17.23
CA PRO A 470 -12.76 -3.39 17.47
C PRO A 470 -11.71 -3.74 16.41
N GLN A 471 -11.23 -4.98 16.37
CA GLN A 471 -10.18 -5.41 15.44
C GLN A 471 -10.59 -6.64 14.60
N LEU A 472 -10.16 -6.65 13.35
CA LEU A 472 -10.16 -7.83 12.48
C LEU A 472 -8.80 -7.92 11.75
N GLU A 473 -8.08 -9.03 11.89
CA GLU A 473 -6.89 -9.32 11.08
C GLU A 473 -7.16 -10.54 10.18
N LEU A 474 -7.00 -10.36 8.87
CA LEU A 474 -7.19 -11.40 7.85
C LEU A 474 -5.87 -11.67 7.15
N PHE A 475 -5.44 -12.93 7.09
CA PHE A 475 -4.17 -13.33 6.48
C PHE A 475 -4.45 -14.29 5.31
N PHE A 476 -4.28 -13.79 4.10
CA PHE A 476 -4.55 -14.51 2.85
C PHE A 476 -3.30 -15.24 2.38
N SER A 477 -3.46 -16.48 1.92
CA SER A 477 -2.48 -17.12 1.04
C SER A 477 -2.38 -16.32 -0.26
N ASP A 478 -1.17 -16.19 -0.81
CA ASP A 478 -0.99 -15.53 -2.10
C ASP A 478 -1.26 -16.48 -3.29
N ARG A 479 -1.59 -17.76 -3.04
CA ARG A 479 -1.91 -18.78 -4.07
C ARG A 479 -3.21 -18.47 -4.80
N ASP A 480 -4.31 -18.31 -4.06
CA ASP A 480 -5.55 -17.70 -4.53
C ASP A 480 -5.99 -16.66 -3.48
N PRO A 481 -5.70 -15.37 -3.70
CA PRO A 481 -6.12 -14.27 -2.86
C PRO A 481 -7.64 -14.24 -2.59
N ASN A 482 -8.18 -14.90 -1.56
CA ASN A 482 -9.63 -15.03 -1.33
C ASN A 482 -10.33 -13.73 -0.82
N THR A 483 -10.15 -12.62 -1.53
CA THR A 483 -10.59 -11.26 -1.13
C THR A 483 -12.00 -10.88 -1.57
N ALA A 484 -12.67 -11.65 -2.43
CA ALA A 484 -14.10 -11.46 -2.72
C ALA A 484 -14.95 -11.67 -1.47
N SER A 485 -14.51 -12.54 -0.55
CA SER A 485 -15.17 -12.75 0.76
C SER A 485 -15.35 -11.45 1.57
N LEU A 486 -14.47 -10.45 1.38
CA LEU A 486 -14.52 -9.14 2.05
C LEU A 486 -15.83 -8.38 1.83
N ILE A 487 -16.58 -8.66 0.77
CA ILE A 487 -17.86 -7.99 0.46
C ILE A 487 -18.96 -8.22 1.52
N ASN A 488 -18.72 -9.15 2.45
CA ASN A 488 -19.55 -9.44 3.62
C ASN A 488 -19.21 -8.52 4.83
N LEU A 489 -18.17 -7.69 4.72
CA LEU A 489 -17.80 -6.67 5.71
C LEU A 489 -18.52 -5.32 5.49
N GLU A 490 -19.22 -5.13 4.35
CA GLU A 490 -19.85 -3.84 3.96
C GLU A 490 -20.72 -3.22 5.07
N ASP A 491 -21.39 -4.03 5.90
CA ASP A 491 -22.28 -3.58 6.98
C ASP A 491 -21.74 -3.86 8.39
N LYS A 492 -20.44 -4.20 8.51
CA LYS A 492 -19.72 -4.31 9.78
C LYS A 492 -19.06 -2.97 10.10
N LYS A 493 -19.27 -2.44 11.32
CA LYS A 493 -18.47 -1.34 11.84
C LYS A 493 -17.15 -1.91 12.35
N ILE A 494 -16.02 -1.43 11.83
CA ILE A 494 -14.69 -1.94 12.20
C ILE A 494 -13.78 -0.78 12.57
N LYS A 495 -13.19 -0.77 13.78
CA LYS A 495 -12.22 0.27 14.16
C LYS A 495 -10.89 0.08 13.43
N GLU A 496 -10.33 -1.13 13.51
CA GLU A 496 -9.07 -1.53 12.85
C GLU A 496 -9.27 -2.80 12.00
N LEU A 497 -9.07 -2.67 10.69
CA LEU A 497 -8.96 -3.81 9.76
C LEU A 497 -7.51 -3.96 9.30
N SER A 498 -6.93 -5.15 9.43
CA SER A 498 -5.60 -5.47 8.87
C SER A 498 -5.69 -6.59 7.84
N LEU A 499 -5.01 -6.41 6.70
CA LEU A 499 -5.05 -7.31 5.55
C LEU A 499 -3.61 -7.73 5.21
N TYR A 500 -3.25 -8.97 5.54
CA TYR A 500 -1.89 -9.49 5.43
C TYR A 500 -1.79 -10.66 4.45
N THR A 501 -0.56 -10.95 4.03
CA THR A 501 -0.15 -12.22 3.45
C THR A 501 1.22 -12.62 3.98
N ASN A 502 1.61 -13.89 3.83
CA ASN A 502 2.97 -14.39 4.05
C ASN A 502 3.70 -14.78 2.75
N GLY A 503 3.09 -14.48 1.59
CA GLY A 503 3.68 -14.57 0.25
C GLY A 503 3.88 -13.19 -0.39
N ASN A 504 3.76 -13.10 -1.72
CA ASN A 504 3.99 -11.84 -2.43
C ASN A 504 2.82 -10.84 -2.25
N SER A 505 3.02 -9.80 -1.44
CA SER A 505 2.06 -8.72 -1.16
C SER A 505 1.79 -7.73 -2.32
N LEU A 506 2.52 -7.86 -3.43
CA LEU A 506 2.49 -6.95 -4.58
C LEU A 506 1.85 -7.56 -5.85
N LYS A 507 1.31 -8.80 -5.79
CA LYS A 507 0.63 -9.44 -6.93
C LYS A 507 -0.52 -8.56 -7.47
N GLN A 508 -0.62 -8.43 -8.80
CA GLN A 508 -1.71 -7.70 -9.47
C GLN A 508 -3.11 -8.27 -9.13
N ALA A 509 -3.16 -9.55 -8.77
CA ALA A 509 -4.36 -10.24 -8.30
C ALA A 509 -4.92 -9.70 -6.97
N TRP A 510 -4.18 -8.91 -6.17
CA TRP A 510 -4.73 -8.29 -4.96
C TRP A 510 -5.74 -7.20 -5.33
N SER A 511 -7.03 -7.59 -5.39
CA SER A 511 -8.17 -6.70 -5.62
C SER A 511 -9.12 -6.65 -4.44
N PHE A 512 -9.90 -5.57 -4.31
CA PHE A 512 -10.94 -5.44 -3.28
C PHE A 512 -12.10 -4.58 -3.76
N ASN A 513 -13.28 -4.78 -3.18
CA ASN A 513 -14.44 -3.94 -3.43
C ASN A 513 -14.48 -2.78 -2.42
N PRO A 514 -14.41 -1.50 -2.85
CA PRO A 514 -14.38 -0.36 -1.93
C PRO A 514 -15.51 -0.35 -0.89
N LEU A 515 -16.72 -0.76 -1.28
CA LEU A 515 -17.89 -0.75 -0.41
C LEU A 515 -17.76 -1.70 0.78
N SER A 516 -16.90 -2.73 0.67
CA SER A 516 -16.53 -3.64 1.77
C SER A 516 -16.02 -2.90 3.01
N PHE A 517 -15.37 -1.74 2.81
CA PHE A 517 -14.71 -0.98 3.88
C PHE A 517 -15.48 0.30 4.27
N ARG A 518 -16.71 0.49 3.78
CA ARG A 518 -17.44 1.77 3.93
C ARG A 518 -17.69 2.16 5.39
N ASN A 519 -17.93 1.18 6.27
CA ASN A 519 -18.11 1.37 7.71
C ASN A 519 -16.84 1.06 8.53
N THR A 520 -15.65 0.98 7.91
CA THR A 520 -14.35 0.80 8.57
C THR A 520 -13.67 2.15 8.83
N GLU A 521 -13.32 2.45 10.10
CA GLU A 521 -12.66 3.70 10.51
C GLU A 521 -11.19 3.78 10.03
N TRP A 522 -10.47 2.65 10.06
CA TRP A 522 -9.06 2.58 9.69
C TRP A 522 -8.72 1.20 9.11
N ILE A 523 -8.11 1.20 7.92
CA ILE A 523 -7.44 0.03 7.36
C ILE A 523 -5.94 0.22 7.61
N ASN A 524 -5.35 -0.72 8.33
CA ASN A 524 -3.96 -0.69 8.73
C ASN A 524 -3.04 -0.81 7.50
N THR A 525 -2.21 0.23 7.34
CA THR A 525 -1.23 0.39 6.25
C THR A 525 0.15 0.80 6.76
N ILE A 526 0.32 0.83 8.09
CA ILE A 526 1.57 1.25 8.75
C ILE A 526 2.42 0.06 9.18
N ASP A 527 1.83 -1.11 9.39
CA ASP A 527 2.57 -2.34 9.72
C ASP A 527 3.39 -2.87 8.52
N TYR A 528 4.36 -3.73 8.83
CA TYR A 528 5.46 -4.12 7.94
C TYR A 528 5.05 -4.40 6.48
N ASN A 529 5.79 -3.78 5.55
CA ASN A 529 5.73 -4.06 4.12
C ASN A 529 7.03 -4.71 3.65
N VAL A 530 6.96 -5.57 2.64
CA VAL A 530 8.07 -6.41 2.15
C VAL A 530 9.37 -5.62 1.86
N SER A 531 10.50 -6.18 2.30
CA SER A 531 11.86 -5.71 2.00
C SER A 531 12.57 -6.70 1.08
N SER A 532 13.47 -6.18 0.23
CA SER A 532 14.39 -6.95 -0.62
C SER A 532 15.46 -7.72 0.16
N GLU A 533 15.59 -7.51 1.47
CA GLU A 533 16.61 -8.13 2.33
C GLU A 533 16.32 -9.61 2.65
N TYR A 534 15.09 -10.08 2.46
CA TYR A 534 14.71 -11.45 2.79
C TYR A 534 15.03 -12.46 1.67
N GLY A 535 15.54 -13.63 2.08
CA GLY A 535 15.86 -14.73 1.16
C GLY A 535 14.62 -15.32 0.49
N ARG A 536 14.81 -15.86 -0.72
CA ARG A 536 13.75 -16.58 -1.46
C ARG A 536 13.15 -17.69 -0.59
N ASN A 537 11.82 -17.80 -0.63
CA ASN A 537 11.00 -18.75 0.15
C ASN A 537 10.88 -18.46 1.66
N ALA A 538 11.37 -17.32 2.18
CA ALA A 538 11.07 -16.90 3.54
C ALA A 538 9.56 -16.57 3.69
N LYS A 539 8.90 -17.12 4.71
CA LYS A 539 7.51 -16.78 5.06
C LYS A 539 7.51 -15.47 5.87
N ILE A 540 7.36 -14.35 5.17
CA ILE A 540 7.41 -13.01 5.75
C ILE A 540 6.01 -12.44 5.78
N TYR A 541 5.47 -12.18 6.96
CA TYR A 541 4.16 -11.58 7.11
C TYR A 541 4.25 -10.08 6.83
N THR A 542 3.50 -9.65 5.82
CA THR A 542 3.50 -8.30 5.28
C THR A 542 2.06 -7.86 5.00
N ARG A 543 1.77 -6.57 5.11
CA ARG A 543 0.51 -6.02 4.61
C ARG A 543 0.39 -6.21 3.11
N VAL A 544 -0.82 -6.43 2.62
CA VAL A 544 -1.14 -6.47 1.18
C VAL A 544 -1.12 -5.04 0.61
N THR A 545 -0.61 -4.87 -0.62
CA THR A 545 -0.73 -3.60 -1.36
C THR A 545 -1.69 -3.78 -2.52
N PHE A 546 -2.88 -3.18 -2.41
CA PHE A 546 -3.94 -3.29 -3.41
C PHE A 546 -3.80 -2.22 -4.50
N ASN A 547 -3.62 -2.66 -5.75
CA ASN A 547 -3.62 -1.77 -6.92
C ASN A 547 -4.87 -1.94 -7.81
N THR A 548 -5.76 -2.89 -7.48
CA THR A 548 -6.94 -3.23 -8.29
C THR A 548 -8.22 -3.05 -7.49
N LEU A 549 -9.20 -2.32 -8.03
CA LEU A 549 -10.58 -2.31 -7.51
C LEU A 549 -11.38 -3.43 -8.18
N ALA A 550 -12.19 -4.16 -7.43
CA ALA A 550 -13.11 -5.17 -7.95
C ALA A 550 -14.55 -4.86 -7.54
N PHE A 551 -15.53 -5.35 -8.29
CA PHE A 551 -16.95 -5.23 -7.96
C PHE A 551 -17.65 -6.59 -8.07
N ASP A 552 -18.79 -6.74 -7.40
CA ASP A 552 -19.50 -8.02 -7.27
C ASP A 552 -20.93 -7.89 -7.85
N GLU A 553 -21.57 -8.98 -8.30
CA GLU A 553 -22.91 -8.94 -8.93
C GLU A 553 -23.96 -8.10 -8.17
N LYS A 554 -23.87 -8.01 -6.83
CA LYS A 554 -24.79 -7.23 -5.99
C LYS A 554 -24.68 -5.70 -6.17
N ASP A 555 -23.64 -5.22 -6.85
CA ASP A 555 -23.42 -3.80 -7.14
C ASP A 555 -24.01 -3.35 -8.48
N TYR A 556 -24.47 -4.30 -9.30
CA TYR A 556 -25.13 -4.03 -10.57
C TYR A 556 -26.61 -4.39 -10.49
N ASN A 557 -27.50 -3.42 -10.76
CA ASN A 557 -28.94 -3.64 -10.73
C ASN A 557 -29.62 -3.19 -12.03
N ASN A 558 -29.79 -4.11 -12.99
CA ASN A 558 -30.55 -3.88 -14.23
C ASN A 558 -30.12 -2.64 -15.05
N GLY A 559 -28.82 -2.31 -15.04
CA GLY A 559 -28.25 -1.15 -15.71
C GLY A 559 -28.03 0.06 -14.80
N ASP A 560 -28.54 0.02 -13.56
CA ASP A 560 -28.07 0.92 -12.51
C ASP A 560 -26.64 0.55 -12.10
N LEU A 561 -25.76 1.55 -12.22
CA LEU A 561 -24.33 1.50 -11.87
C LEU A 561 -24.03 2.34 -10.62
N GLN A 562 -25.04 2.83 -9.89
CA GLN A 562 -24.86 3.76 -8.78
C GLN A 562 -23.90 3.22 -7.71
N ARG A 563 -24.05 1.95 -7.28
CA ARG A 563 -23.15 1.35 -6.28
C ARG A 563 -21.70 1.27 -6.76
N ILE A 564 -21.49 0.94 -8.04
CA ILE A 564 -20.15 0.87 -8.64
C ILE A 564 -19.53 2.28 -8.70
N ASN A 565 -20.29 3.27 -9.14
CA ASN A 565 -19.85 4.67 -9.18
C ASN A 565 -19.60 5.25 -7.78
N ASP A 566 -20.40 4.88 -6.78
CA ASP A 566 -20.18 5.24 -5.37
C ASP A 566 -18.90 4.60 -4.83
N GLY A 567 -18.61 3.34 -5.18
CA GLY A 567 -17.35 2.66 -4.83
C GLY A 567 -16.11 3.23 -5.54
N LEU A 568 -16.22 3.55 -6.84
CA LEU A 568 -15.16 4.25 -7.59
C LEU A 568 -14.88 5.62 -6.96
N ARG A 569 -15.92 6.41 -6.67
CA ARG A 569 -15.78 7.71 -6.00
C ARG A 569 -15.19 7.60 -4.60
N MET A 570 -15.59 6.58 -3.83
CA MET A 570 -15.06 6.27 -2.51
C MET A 570 -13.54 6.12 -2.55
N ALA A 571 -13.03 5.26 -3.45
CA ALA A 571 -11.61 4.97 -3.57
C ALA A 571 -10.81 6.09 -4.26
N TYR A 572 -11.37 6.79 -5.23
CA TYR A 572 -10.62 7.77 -6.04
C TYR A 572 -10.64 9.19 -5.48
N TYR A 573 -11.63 9.55 -4.66
CA TYR A 573 -11.76 10.90 -4.11
C TYR A 573 -12.18 10.90 -2.63
N ALA A 574 -13.36 10.38 -2.29
CA ALA A 574 -13.99 10.63 -0.98
C ALA A 574 -13.24 10.07 0.25
N ARG A 575 -12.37 9.05 0.05
CA ARG A 575 -11.44 8.51 1.07
C ARG A 575 -10.01 8.37 0.56
N ASN A 576 -9.67 8.98 -0.58
CA ASN A 576 -8.36 8.85 -1.23
C ASN A 576 -7.20 9.52 -0.45
N ASN A 577 -7.49 10.25 0.63
CA ASN A 577 -6.47 10.70 1.58
C ASN A 577 -6.02 9.59 2.56
N GLU A 578 -6.73 8.47 2.67
CA GLU A 578 -6.31 7.27 3.42
C GLU A 578 -5.34 6.39 2.58
N PRO A 579 -4.22 5.90 3.14
CA PRO A 579 -3.21 5.19 2.36
C PRO A 579 -3.69 3.90 1.65
N ILE A 580 -4.73 3.24 2.15
CA ILE A 580 -5.29 2.03 1.51
C ILE A 580 -5.89 2.33 0.12
N PHE A 581 -6.36 3.55 -0.11
CA PHE A 581 -6.95 3.99 -1.37
C PHE A 581 -5.94 4.71 -2.29
N GLN A 582 -4.64 4.60 -2.00
CA GLN A 582 -3.57 5.30 -2.74
C GLN A 582 -2.71 4.39 -3.64
N GLY A 583 -2.93 3.07 -3.62
CA GLY A 583 -2.15 2.11 -4.40
C GLY A 583 -0.65 2.15 -4.08
N GLY A 584 0.20 1.76 -5.04
CA GLY A 584 1.64 1.62 -4.85
C GLY A 584 2.40 2.93 -4.60
N PHE A 585 2.00 4.06 -5.19
CA PHE A 585 2.78 5.32 -5.14
C PHE A 585 2.38 6.29 -4.01
N GLY A 586 1.28 6.03 -3.28
CA GLY A 586 0.97 6.72 -2.03
C GLY A 586 0.44 8.16 -2.13
N PRO A 587 0.61 8.99 -1.07
CA PRO A 587 -0.23 10.17 -0.80
C PRO A 587 0.06 11.43 -1.63
N GLY A 588 1.07 11.44 -2.49
CA GLY A 588 1.56 12.69 -3.09
C GLY A 588 2.04 13.70 -2.02
N LEU A 589 1.96 15.00 -2.34
CA LEU A 589 2.48 16.08 -1.47
C LEU A 589 1.40 16.84 -0.67
N SER A 590 0.12 16.63 -0.95
CA SER A 590 -0.99 17.36 -0.30
C SER A 590 -2.26 16.49 -0.19
N PRO A 591 -2.16 15.27 0.39
CA PRO A 591 -3.19 14.23 0.35
C PRO A 591 -4.60 14.66 0.76
N ASP A 592 -4.72 15.61 1.69
CA ASP A 592 -6.02 16.03 2.25
C ASP A 592 -6.67 17.22 1.50
N THR A 593 -5.98 17.83 0.53
CA THR A 593 -6.50 19.01 -0.22
C THR A 593 -6.34 18.94 -1.73
N LYS A 594 -5.46 18.09 -2.26
CA LYS A 594 -5.25 17.93 -3.70
C LYS A 594 -5.35 16.46 -4.10
N LEU A 595 -6.56 15.91 -4.01
CA LEU A 595 -6.80 14.49 -4.29
C LEU A 595 -6.34 14.09 -5.70
N GLY A 596 -6.39 15.00 -6.67
CA GLY A 596 -5.84 14.78 -8.02
C GLY A 596 -4.33 14.49 -8.07
N ASP A 597 -3.53 15.06 -7.15
CA ASP A 597 -2.08 14.85 -7.04
C ASP A 597 -1.74 13.50 -6.34
N ASN A 598 -2.73 12.85 -5.72
CA ASN A 598 -2.56 11.56 -5.02
C ASN A 598 -2.58 10.39 -6.02
N SER A 599 -1.85 9.32 -5.68
CA SER A 599 -1.99 8.02 -6.34
C SER A 599 -3.29 7.31 -5.93
N TYR A 600 -3.64 6.25 -6.65
CA TYR A 600 -4.88 5.48 -6.51
C TYR A 600 -4.73 4.09 -7.16
N PRO A 601 -5.56 3.09 -6.79
CA PRO A 601 -5.65 1.81 -7.50
C PRO A 601 -6.07 1.96 -8.98
N SER A 602 -5.13 1.75 -9.90
CA SER A 602 -5.33 1.93 -11.34
C SER A 602 -5.80 0.67 -12.09
N GLY A 603 -5.92 -0.48 -11.42
CA GLY A 603 -6.57 -1.68 -11.94
C GLY A 603 -8.08 -1.70 -11.65
N LEU A 604 -8.88 -2.28 -12.55
CA LEU A 604 -10.34 -2.40 -12.41
C LEU A 604 -10.84 -3.78 -12.87
N ASP A 605 -11.55 -4.50 -12.01
CA ASP A 605 -11.94 -5.89 -12.21
C ASP A 605 -13.46 -6.11 -12.10
N PHE A 606 -14.07 -6.42 -13.25
CA PHE A 606 -15.48 -6.80 -13.41
C PHE A 606 -15.65 -8.28 -13.78
N SER A 607 -14.63 -9.13 -13.58
CA SER A 607 -14.74 -10.59 -13.79
C SER A 607 -15.82 -11.26 -12.92
N ARG A 608 -16.25 -10.63 -11.82
CA ARG A 608 -17.37 -11.07 -10.98
C ARG A 608 -18.71 -10.39 -11.30
N VAL A 609 -18.77 -9.53 -12.33
CA VAL A 609 -19.99 -8.83 -12.77
C VAL A 609 -20.25 -9.17 -14.23
N THR A 610 -20.89 -10.31 -14.44
CA THR A 610 -21.06 -10.99 -15.75
C THR A 610 -21.73 -10.11 -16.83
N LYS A 611 -22.52 -9.14 -16.37
CA LYS A 611 -23.33 -8.21 -17.17
C LYS A 611 -22.57 -6.97 -17.65
N ILE A 612 -21.42 -6.64 -17.05
CA ILE A 612 -20.59 -5.51 -17.47
C ILE A 612 -19.67 -5.94 -18.62
N LYS A 613 -19.66 -5.14 -19.69
CA LYS A 613 -18.89 -5.43 -20.92
C LYS A 613 -17.95 -4.29 -21.33
N SER A 614 -18.01 -3.14 -20.67
CA SER A 614 -17.23 -1.94 -20.99
C SER A 614 -17.14 -0.99 -19.79
N LEU A 615 -16.58 0.22 -19.99
CA LEU A 615 -16.57 1.30 -18.99
C LEU A 615 -17.76 2.28 -19.14
N LYS A 616 -18.78 1.91 -19.92
CA LYS A 616 -20.01 2.68 -20.16
C LYS A 616 -20.70 3.07 -18.86
N GLY A 617 -20.99 4.37 -18.70
CA GLY A 617 -21.70 4.90 -17.54
C GLY A 617 -20.90 4.92 -16.22
N LEU A 618 -19.61 4.59 -16.25
CA LEU A 618 -18.72 4.73 -15.10
C LEU A 618 -18.15 6.15 -15.01
N VAL A 619 -18.00 6.66 -13.79
CA VAL A 619 -17.60 8.04 -13.49
C VAL A 619 -16.20 8.07 -12.88
N PHE A 620 -15.23 8.54 -13.65
CA PHE A 620 -13.81 8.60 -13.24
C PHE A 620 -13.33 10.00 -12.81
N ASN A 621 -14.14 11.05 -13.02
CA ASN A 621 -13.84 12.41 -12.59
C ASN A 621 -14.40 12.70 -11.19
N ASP A 622 -13.79 13.64 -10.48
CA ASP A 622 -14.35 14.14 -9.23
C ASP A 622 -15.60 14.98 -9.51
N THR A 623 -16.75 14.48 -9.05
CA THR A 623 -18.04 15.15 -9.18
C THR A 623 -18.29 16.26 -8.16
N GLN A 624 -17.46 16.39 -7.13
CA GLN A 624 -17.61 17.40 -6.06
C GLN A 624 -16.48 18.44 -6.08
N ASN A 625 -15.29 18.09 -6.58
CA ASN A 625 -14.25 19.07 -6.94
C ASN A 625 -13.58 18.76 -8.30
N PRO A 626 -14.10 19.27 -9.42
CA PRO A 626 -13.55 19.04 -10.76
C PRO A 626 -12.08 19.43 -10.96
N SER A 627 -11.46 20.24 -10.08
CA SER A 627 -10.03 20.55 -10.17
C SER A 627 -9.12 19.34 -9.93
N ASN A 628 -9.64 18.26 -9.33
CA ASN A 628 -8.94 16.99 -9.16
C ASN A 628 -8.83 16.17 -10.47
N GLY A 629 -9.49 16.60 -11.56
CA GLY A 629 -9.44 15.96 -12.86
C GLY A 629 -10.17 14.62 -12.92
N SER A 630 -9.67 13.71 -13.77
CA SER A 630 -10.20 12.36 -13.94
C SER A 630 -9.10 11.33 -13.78
N ARG A 631 -9.41 10.24 -13.07
CA ARG A 631 -8.57 9.05 -12.99
C ARG A 631 -8.53 8.32 -14.34
N LYS A 632 -7.48 7.52 -14.54
CA LYS A 632 -7.27 6.64 -15.69
C LYS A 632 -6.88 5.24 -15.21
N ILE A 633 -7.28 4.24 -15.98
CA ILE A 633 -7.15 2.82 -15.64
C ILE A 633 -6.00 2.23 -16.46
N THR A 634 -5.05 1.56 -15.80
CA THR A 634 -3.94 0.88 -16.46
C THR A 634 -4.31 -0.55 -16.86
N GLU A 635 -5.18 -1.21 -16.10
CA GLU A 635 -5.54 -2.61 -16.32
C GLU A 635 -7.04 -2.81 -16.10
N LEU A 636 -7.73 -3.43 -17.07
CA LEU A 636 -9.15 -3.77 -16.98
C LEU A 636 -9.34 -5.28 -17.14
N THR A 637 -10.12 -5.90 -16.25
CA THR A 637 -10.53 -7.30 -16.38
C THR A 637 -12.06 -7.37 -16.56
N LEU A 638 -12.51 -8.08 -17.60
CA LEU A 638 -13.94 -8.27 -17.90
C LEU A 638 -14.34 -9.75 -17.78
N PHE A 639 -15.61 -10.02 -17.45
CA PHE A 639 -16.13 -11.38 -17.46
C PHE A 639 -16.31 -11.92 -18.89
N ASN A 640 -15.63 -13.03 -19.17
CA ASN A 640 -15.91 -13.90 -20.31
C ASN A 640 -15.58 -15.38 -19.99
N ASP A 641 -16.39 -16.28 -20.54
CA ASP A 641 -16.32 -17.73 -20.38
C ASP A 641 -16.20 -18.50 -21.73
N LYS A 642 -16.08 -17.78 -22.85
CA LYS A 642 -16.06 -18.34 -24.22
C LYS A 642 -14.79 -17.97 -25.00
N ASP A 643 -14.59 -18.60 -26.17
CA ASP A 643 -13.50 -18.25 -27.11
C ASP A 643 -13.69 -16.87 -27.75
N TYR A 644 -14.93 -16.39 -27.83
CA TYR A 644 -15.29 -15.03 -28.25
C TYR A 644 -15.79 -14.16 -27.10
N PHE A 645 -15.40 -12.88 -27.06
CA PHE A 645 -16.04 -11.87 -26.21
C PHE A 645 -17.21 -11.22 -26.95
N GLU A 646 -18.43 -11.31 -26.40
CA GLU A 646 -19.63 -10.76 -27.03
C GLU A 646 -19.95 -9.34 -26.55
N ILE A 647 -20.14 -8.42 -27.50
CA ILE A 647 -20.49 -7.01 -27.28
C ILE A 647 -21.47 -6.51 -28.35
N SER A 648 -22.32 -5.53 -28.05
CA SER A 648 -23.21 -4.90 -29.03
C SER A 648 -22.63 -3.59 -29.57
N LEU A 649 -23.10 -3.12 -30.74
CA LEU A 649 -22.64 -1.82 -31.27
C LEU A 649 -23.04 -0.63 -30.37
N ASP A 650 -24.18 -0.67 -29.68
CA ASP A 650 -24.54 0.37 -28.69
C ASP A 650 -23.60 0.37 -27.48
N GLU A 651 -23.17 -0.81 -27.03
CA GLU A 651 -22.19 -0.96 -25.96
C GLU A 651 -20.82 -0.45 -26.42
N LEU A 652 -20.37 -0.87 -27.60
CA LEU A 652 -19.06 -0.52 -28.16
C LEU A 652 -18.95 0.97 -28.55
N SER A 653 -20.04 1.62 -28.95
CA SER A 653 -20.06 3.08 -29.22
C SER A 653 -19.90 3.93 -27.95
N LYS A 654 -20.20 3.36 -26.78
CA LYS A 654 -20.22 4.02 -25.45
C LYS A 654 -19.28 3.34 -24.46
N ALA A 655 -18.31 2.55 -24.95
CA ALA A 655 -17.49 1.68 -24.12
C ALA A 655 -16.46 2.43 -23.25
N ASN A 656 -16.25 3.72 -23.52
CA ASN A 656 -15.40 4.66 -22.78
C ASN A 656 -13.96 4.16 -22.58
N MET A 657 -13.39 3.48 -23.59
CA MET A 657 -12.06 2.88 -23.50
C MET A 657 -10.93 3.92 -23.47
N GLU A 658 -11.20 5.19 -23.76
CA GLU A 658 -10.28 6.32 -23.53
C GLU A 658 -10.01 6.58 -22.04
N HIS A 659 -10.73 5.95 -21.13
CA HIS A 659 -10.34 5.86 -19.72
C HIS A 659 -9.26 4.82 -19.44
N LEU A 660 -9.02 3.86 -20.34
CA LEU A 660 -7.82 3.01 -20.31
C LEU A 660 -6.61 3.82 -20.81
N SER A 661 -5.73 4.20 -19.90
CA SER A 661 -4.56 5.03 -20.20
C SER A 661 -3.52 4.90 -19.11
N THR A 662 -2.26 5.08 -19.49
CA THR A 662 -1.09 4.89 -18.63
C THR A 662 -0.93 5.97 -17.56
N GLY A 663 -1.69 7.07 -17.65
CA GLY A 663 -1.56 8.24 -16.79
C GLY A 663 -0.22 8.98 -16.91
N GLY A 664 0.61 8.63 -17.89
CA GLY A 664 2.01 9.09 -18.01
C GLY A 664 3.05 8.00 -17.78
N SER A 665 2.66 6.80 -17.34
CA SER A 665 3.53 5.62 -17.30
C SER A 665 3.97 5.20 -18.72
N PRO A 666 5.19 4.64 -18.90
CA PRO A 666 5.62 4.07 -20.18
C PRO A 666 4.99 2.69 -20.49
N VAL A 667 4.35 2.04 -19.51
CA VAL A 667 3.74 0.71 -19.68
C VAL A 667 2.37 0.85 -20.35
N PRO A 668 2.09 0.20 -21.50
CA PRO A 668 0.81 0.33 -22.20
C PRO A 668 -0.35 -0.27 -21.38
N PRO A 669 -1.59 0.23 -21.55
CA PRO A 669 -2.75 -0.32 -20.85
C PRO A 669 -3.03 -1.77 -21.25
N LYS A 670 -3.57 -2.56 -20.33
CA LYS A 670 -3.90 -3.99 -20.54
C LYS A 670 -5.39 -4.27 -20.37
N LEU A 671 -5.90 -5.21 -21.17
CA LEU A 671 -7.23 -5.77 -21.08
C LEU A 671 -7.15 -7.29 -20.90
N TYR A 672 -7.77 -7.78 -19.83
CA TYR A 672 -7.87 -9.18 -19.47
C TYR A 672 -9.32 -9.67 -19.53
N PHE A 673 -9.49 -10.98 -19.71
CA PHE A 673 -10.77 -11.69 -19.56
C PHE A 673 -10.63 -12.76 -18.47
N SER A 674 -11.72 -13.10 -17.78
CA SER A 674 -11.70 -14.11 -16.70
C SER A 674 -11.21 -15.50 -17.13
N ASN A 675 -11.35 -15.86 -18.41
CA ASN A 675 -10.82 -17.08 -19.02
C ASN A 675 -9.44 -16.89 -19.69
N ARG A 676 -8.71 -15.83 -19.33
CA ARG A 676 -7.37 -15.45 -19.84
C ARG A 676 -7.30 -15.48 -21.37
N SER A 677 -6.33 -16.21 -21.93
CA SER A 677 -6.03 -16.35 -23.35
C SER A 677 -7.03 -17.19 -24.15
N THR A 678 -8.02 -17.80 -23.49
CA THR A 678 -9.11 -18.52 -24.18
C THR A 678 -9.91 -17.58 -25.08
N THR A 679 -10.15 -16.35 -24.62
CA THR A 679 -10.79 -15.31 -25.44
C THR A 679 -9.82 -14.86 -26.53
N THR A 680 -10.02 -15.36 -27.74
CA THR A 680 -9.21 -15.07 -28.93
C THR A 680 -9.98 -14.28 -29.99
N LYS A 681 -11.30 -14.11 -29.86
CA LYS A 681 -12.15 -13.44 -30.85
C LYS A 681 -13.07 -12.42 -30.18
N MET A 682 -13.63 -11.50 -30.96
CA MET A 682 -14.77 -10.67 -30.54
C MET A 682 -16.01 -11.05 -31.35
N ARG A 683 -17.21 -11.02 -30.77
CA ARG A 683 -18.49 -11.19 -31.47
C ARG A 683 -19.30 -9.90 -31.34
N ILE A 684 -19.61 -9.24 -32.45
CA ILE A 684 -20.27 -7.94 -32.46
C ILE A 684 -21.74 -8.10 -32.89
N LYS A 685 -22.67 -7.71 -32.02
CA LYS A 685 -24.12 -7.74 -32.29
C LYS A 685 -24.65 -6.40 -32.80
N ALA A 686 -25.24 -6.43 -33.98
CA ALA A 686 -25.80 -5.26 -34.68
C ALA A 686 -27.24 -4.95 -34.20
N ASN A 687 -27.39 -4.51 -32.95
CA ASN A 687 -28.68 -4.19 -32.34
C ASN A 687 -29.25 -2.85 -32.86
N GLY A 688 -29.67 -2.80 -34.12
CA GLY A 688 -30.40 -1.67 -34.72
C GLY A 688 -29.54 -0.58 -35.38
N SER A 689 -28.22 -0.62 -35.22
CA SER A 689 -27.27 0.16 -36.04
C SER A 689 -26.40 -0.78 -36.87
N SER A 690 -26.02 -0.35 -38.08
CA SER A 690 -25.15 -1.07 -39.02
C SER A 690 -23.89 -0.29 -39.40
N GLN A 691 -23.72 0.93 -38.87
CA GLN A 691 -22.59 1.82 -39.18
C GLN A 691 -21.55 1.81 -38.06
N LEU A 692 -20.28 1.86 -38.46
CA LEU A 692 -19.15 2.11 -37.57
C LEU A 692 -18.93 3.62 -37.47
N ASP A 693 -19.31 4.22 -36.34
CA ASP A 693 -18.87 5.59 -36.02
C ASP A 693 -17.43 5.60 -35.46
N GLN A 694 -16.85 6.79 -35.32
CA GLN A 694 -15.47 6.94 -34.84
C GLN A 694 -15.26 6.47 -33.39
N SER A 695 -16.30 6.51 -32.54
CA SER A 695 -16.24 5.99 -31.16
C SER A 695 -16.19 4.46 -31.17
N VAL A 696 -17.04 3.81 -31.97
CA VAL A 696 -17.00 2.36 -32.21
C VAL A 696 -15.61 1.93 -32.69
N ILE A 697 -15.05 2.64 -33.68
CA ILE A 697 -13.71 2.34 -34.24
C ILE A 697 -12.61 2.53 -33.17
N ASN A 698 -12.64 3.63 -32.42
CA ASN A 698 -11.65 3.91 -31.38
C ASN A 698 -11.70 2.87 -30.25
N ASN A 699 -12.89 2.56 -29.73
CA ASN A 699 -13.06 1.56 -28.68
C ASN A 699 -12.64 0.17 -29.16
N LEU A 700 -13.05 -0.23 -30.37
CA LEU A 700 -12.64 -1.51 -30.98
C LEU A 700 -11.13 -1.64 -31.12
N ASN A 701 -10.46 -0.57 -31.59
CA ASN A 701 -9.00 -0.50 -31.64
C ASN A 701 -8.37 -0.67 -30.25
N SER A 702 -8.95 -0.11 -29.19
CA SER A 702 -8.48 -0.30 -27.80
C SER A 702 -8.62 -1.76 -27.33
N TYR A 703 -9.78 -2.42 -27.52
CA TYR A 703 -9.94 -3.85 -27.18
C TYR A 703 -8.88 -4.72 -27.88
N PHE A 704 -8.62 -4.47 -29.17
CA PHE A 704 -7.62 -5.20 -29.96
C PHE A 704 -6.17 -4.76 -29.73
N SER A 705 -5.91 -3.61 -29.11
CA SER A 705 -4.55 -3.15 -28.81
C SER A 705 -4.08 -3.53 -27.41
N TYR A 706 -4.99 -3.63 -26.45
CA TYR A 706 -4.69 -3.87 -25.03
C TYR A 706 -4.79 -5.35 -24.61
N ASN A 707 -5.30 -6.24 -25.48
CA ASN A 707 -5.34 -7.69 -25.24
C ASN A 707 -4.54 -8.43 -26.32
N GLU A 708 -3.43 -9.09 -25.94
CA GLU A 708 -2.51 -9.73 -26.89
C GLU A 708 -3.14 -10.90 -27.68
N ALA A 709 -4.15 -11.59 -27.14
CA ALA A 709 -4.83 -12.69 -27.85
C ALA A 709 -5.73 -12.16 -28.98
N LEU A 710 -6.55 -11.14 -28.70
CA LEU A 710 -7.33 -10.42 -29.72
C LEU A 710 -6.40 -9.76 -30.76
N LYS A 711 -5.35 -9.07 -30.30
CA LYS A 711 -4.34 -8.40 -31.14
C LYS A 711 -3.69 -9.33 -32.17
N SER A 712 -3.46 -10.58 -31.77
CA SER A 712 -2.83 -11.62 -32.59
C SER A 712 -3.79 -12.25 -33.61
N SER A 713 -5.06 -12.45 -33.26
CA SER A 713 -6.05 -13.03 -34.18
C SER A 713 -6.63 -12.01 -35.17
N LYS A 714 -6.88 -10.78 -34.69
CA LYS A 714 -7.70 -9.75 -35.34
C LYS A 714 -9.09 -10.24 -35.77
N THR A 715 -9.62 -11.28 -35.12
CA THR A 715 -10.85 -11.97 -35.55
C THR A 715 -12.11 -11.41 -34.90
N ILE A 716 -13.08 -11.05 -35.76
CA ILE A 716 -14.43 -10.62 -35.37
C ILE A 716 -15.47 -11.57 -35.98
N GLN A 717 -16.37 -12.08 -35.14
CA GLN A 717 -17.56 -12.83 -35.53
C GLN A 717 -18.76 -11.90 -35.69
N LEU A 718 -19.51 -12.10 -36.78
CA LEU A 718 -20.77 -11.43 -37.09
C LEU A 718 -21.84 -12.46 -37.49
N ASP A 719 -23.11 -12.12 -37.30
CA ASP A 719 -24.22 -12.99 -37.73
C ASP A 719 -24.37 -13.05 -39.26
N ASP A 720 -23.84 -12.06 -39.99
CA ASP A 720 -23.60 -12.12 -41.43
C ASP A 720 -22.22 -11.53 -41.80
N ALA A 721 -21.32 -12.38 -42.29
CA ALA A 721 -19.98 -12.02 -42.74
C ALA A 721 -19.92 -11.32 -44.12
N ASN A 722 -21.06 -11.15 -44.81
CA ASN A 722 -21.21 -10.38 -46.05
C ASN A 722 -21.89 -9.03 -45.84
N SER A 723 -22.32 -8.72 -44.61
CA SER A 723 -23.01 -7.47 -44.27
C SER A 723 -22.16 -6.21 -44.56
N PRO A 724 -22.78 -5.02 -44.72
CA PRO A 724 -22.04 -3.75 -44.84
C PRO A 724 -21.10 -3.49 -43.64
N LEU A 725 -21.48 -3.97 -42.45
CA LEU A 725 -20.66 -3.96 -41.24
C LEU A 725 -19.41 -4.84 -41.42
N ALA A 726 -19.58 -6.06 -41.95
CA ALA A 726 -18.46 -6.96 -42.26
C ALA A 726 -17.48 -6.33 -43.25
N GLN A 727 -17.97 -5.68 -44.32
CA GLN A 727 -17.08 -5.01 -45.28
C GLN A 727 -16.36 -3.82 -44.65
N SER A 728 -17.05 -3.05 -43.80
CA SER A 728 -16.44 -1.92 -43.08
C SER A 728 -15.33 -2.37 -42.12
N LEU A 729 -15.50 -3.49 -41.42
CA LEU A 729 -14.48 -4.07 -40.56
C LEU A 729 -13.32 -4.71 -41.35
N LYS A 730 -13.57 -5.36 -42.50
CA LYS A 730 -12.51 -5.83 -43.42
C LYS A 730 -11.63 -4.66 -43.89
N ASN A 731 -12.24 -3.53 -44.23
CA ASN A 731 -11.52 -2.31 -44.64
C ASN A 731 -10.64 -1.70 -43.51
N LEU A 732 -10.92 -2.02 -42.24
CA LEU A 732 -10.09 -1.65 -41.08
C LEU A 732 -9.00 -2.70 -40.75
N GLY A 733 -8.91 -3.80 -41.50
CA GLY A 733 -7.89 -4.84 -41.33
C GLY A 733 -8.24 -5.93 -40.32
N TYR A 734 -9.54 -6.17 -40.07
CA TYR A 734 -10.02 -7.29 -39.25
C TYR A 734 -10.39 -8.52 -40.09
N ASN A 735 -10.10 -9.71 -39.54
CA ASN A 735 -10.53 -11.00 -40.07
C ASN A 735 -11.99 -11.24 -39.66
N ILE A 736 -12.89 -11.56 -40.61
CA ILE A 736 -14.31 -11.75 -40.32
C ILE A 736 -14.74 -13.22 -40.45
N GLU A 737 -15.39 -13.72 -39.41
CA GLU A 737 -16.04 -15.04 -39.36
C GLU A 737 -17.57 -14.88 -39.26
N THR A 738 -18.33 -15.86 -39.76
CA THR A 738 -19.76 -15.99 -39.45
C THR A 738 -19.95 -16.63 -38.08
N SER A 739 -20.94 -16.18 -37.30
CA SER A 739 -21.21 -16.71 -35.96
C SER A 739 -21.82 -18.12 -36.01
N SER A 740 -20.97 -19.15 -35.81
CA SER A 740 -21.44 -20.52 -35.62
C SER A 740 -22.08 -20.69 -34.25
N ASN A 741 -23.41 -20.71 -34.20
CA ASN A 741 -24.17 -21.12 -33.03
C ASN A 741 -24.27 -22.64 -32.97
N ASN A 742 -23.14 -23.30 -32.69
CA ASN A 742 -23.10 -24.74 -32.41
C ASN A 742 -23.77 -25.01 -31.05
N ILE A 743 -25.11 -25.07 -31.05
CA ILE A 743 -25.88 -25.63 -29.95
C ILE A 743 -25.62 -27.15 -29.97
N ILE A 744 -24.70 -27.60 -29.13
CA ILE A 744 -24.60 -29.02 -28.79
C ILE A 744 -25.76 -29.31 -27.84
N THR A 745 -26.81 -29.94 -28.37
CA THR A 745 -27.99 -30.42 -27.65
C THR A 745 -27.72 -31.73 -26.92
#